data_AF-A0A947KP96-F1
#
_entry.id   AF-A0A947KP96-F1
#
_cell.length_a   1.000
_cell.length_b   1.000
_cell.length_c   1.000
_cell.angle_alpha   90.00
_cell.angle_beta   90.00
_cell.angle_gamma   90.00
#
_symmetry.space_group_name_H-M   'P 1'
#
loop_
_entity.id
_entity.type
_entity.pdbx_description
1 polymer ?
#
loop_
_entity_poly.entity_id
_entity_poly.type
_entity_poly.pdbx_seq_one_letter_code
_entity_poly.pdbx_strand_id
1 'polypeptide(L)'
;MYKQIAAAIEREINMENLKSLSARINGFERSCCYRDFRRSAGFCRRKLRETGLAGVKQITIPADGKSTFMDCTIPQAWDVEEAYLAIVSPDLPEKDKKLAALRDDVLCVANRCAATPSGGIQAGIVTVEQMRKERDVSGKMVFVRTQFPSEIRREVQDKNGVGIISAYSAGALNLPDNSYWINGWGFPGWYLTKEDKPLVCFSITPRKGAFLEKLLQAGTVHVQLNVKSRAYDGSIYSVTGVVPGSEALEIIVYAHAYEPFVPDDAIGMAAMIEMGRIFKKLIQQKKLAPFRLKVRFLISQELYGFSHYFSLPQNRRNVLCAINMDSICHDYQKIGLPIRTRLSPASMPFFGDYLFREISDYFLEDYPKCVELGNLDNDTFISDRTIGIPSQWIWTHPGAYHHSSYDSFDRMTDWTLGGKVIAAVSTYVAVLASAGRETIRDLRQHASMEAQREILDGMKHLVRDLRERKIPLETAREKLNFIAHWQRERLASFRRFSADSNLAALDGEIAALSAREQKRLADFAKNAIPLPALTSRERLAQNMVIRRKEIGMPFCLARIPYKERLSRPENFEQIFNWLDGKKDFLEALRLFYLESGGKPAEKEISGWFRYLELLARYGYVSITYKKILTKKNIQNGLRKLGIKSGDKVILHSSFLSLGHVQNGPGTVCKALMELVSPQGVVMMPSFNHYGIVEPGARGYYDPKTTPTTNGVVPDTFWKMKNVYRSLDPSHPFTVWGHAAANYVKNHHKVPTMGEGSPLNLLEKAGGKVILIDCPTANTFHHVVEMTNHVACLGERTEEYPVKLPSGKMVKCRTWGWREKACPFIDGQPIYIARMRKLGLLREGRIGQARAIVFKMSDCRRVIEDLFKGHIRGLAGCRTCKIRPRKVPATCASDWDRSKKCVRPDTTAFVD
;
A
#
# COMPACT_ATOMS: atom_id res chain seq x y z
N MET A 1 -2.34 30.28 -30.92
CA MET A 1 -1.83 31.21 -29.88
C MET A 1 -0.33 31.08 -29.58
N TYR A 2 0.28 29.89 -29.62
CA TYR A 2 1.69 29.69 -29.22
C TYR A 2 2.68 29.46 -30.37
N LYS A 3 2.23 29.21 -31.61
CA LYS A 3 3.09 28.75 -32.73
C LYS A 3 4.29 29.67 -33.04
N GLN A 4 4.14 30.99 -32.91
CA GLN A 4 5.27 31.92 -33.11
C GLN A 4 6.32 31.80 -32.00
N ILE A 5 5.89 31.66 -30.73
CA ILE A 5 6.77 31.41 -29.59
C ILE A 5 7.46 30.05 -29.76
N ALA A 6 6.72 29.03 -30.17
CA ALA A 6 7.23 27.69 -30.43
C ALA A 6 8.37 27.71 -31.47
N ALA A 7 8.13 28.30 -32.64
CA ALA A 7 9.13 28.42 -33.70
C ALA A 7 10.36 29.25 -33.27
N ALA A 8 10.18 30.28 -32.46
CA ALA A 8 11.29 31.09 -31.95
C ALA A 8 12.16 30.32 -30.95
N ILE A 9 11.54 29.50 -30.09
CA ILE A 9 12.23 28.67 -29.11
C ILE A 9 12.97 27.52 -29.79
N GLU A 10 12.32 26.82 -30.70
CA GLU A 10 12.90 25.66 -31.41
C GLU A 10 14.19 26.04 -32.15
N ARG A 11 14.20 27.20 -32.83
CA ARG A 11 15.40 27.74 -33.50
C ARG A 11 16.55 28.08 -32.57
N GLU A 12 16.28 28.27 -31.28
CA GLU A 12 17.27 28.65 -30.30
C GLU A 12 17.85 27.46 -29.53
N ILE A 13 17.33 26.25 -29.71
CA ILE A 13 17.88 25.06 -29.04
C ILE A 13 19.28 24.76 -29.58
N ASN A 14 20.28 24.74 -28.70
CA ASN A 14 21.65 24.37 -29.03
C ASN A 14 21.95 22.93 -28.55
N MET A 15 21.91 21.99 -29.49
CA MET A 15 22.13 20.57 -29.21
C MET A 15 23.55 20.24 -28.76
N GLU A 16 24.56 20.93 -29.27
CA GLU A 16 25.96 20.73 -28.85
C GLU A 16 26.17 21.17 -27.40
N ASN A 17 25.63 22.34 -27.04
CA ASN A 17 25.66 22.85 -25.67
C ASN A 17 24.91 21.92 -24.72
N LEU A 18 23.71 21.45 -25.10
CA LEU A 18 22.92 20.52 -24.30
C LEU A 18 23.71 19.23 -24.02
N LYS A 19 24.26 18.59 -25.06
CA LYS A 19 25.09 17.39 -24.94
C LYS A 19 26.30 17.61 -24.02
N SER A 20 27.01 18.73 -24.21
CA SER A 20 28.19 19.07 -23.42
C SER A 20 27.87 19.28 -21.94
N LEU A 21 26.78 19.99 -21.64
CA LEU A 21 26.30 20.19 -20.27
C LEU A 21 25.91 18.87 -19.61
N SER A 22 25.11 18.04 -20.28
CA SER A 22 24.68 16.73 -19.78
C SER A 22 25.88 15.82 -19.50
N ALA A 23 26.85 15.74 -20.41
CA ALA A 23 28.06 14.94 -20.24
C ALA A 23 28.86 15.39 -19.01
N ARG A 24 28.98 16.72 -18.82
CA ARG A 24 29.75 17.29 -17.71
C ARG A 24 29.08 17.05 -16.36
N ILE A 25 27.76 17.19 -16.30
CA ILE A 25 26.96 16.92 -15.09
C ILE A 25 27.05 15.44 -14.73
N ASN A 26 26.75 14.55 -15.67
CA ASN A 26 26.85 13.10 -15.48
C ASN A 26 28.26 12.67 -15.02
N GLY A 27 29.30 13.25 -15.61
CA GLY A 27 30.69 12.97 -15.22
C GLY A 27 31.01 13.31 -13.77
N PHE A 28 30.35 14.30 -13.15
CA PHE A 28 30.50 14.57 -11.72
C PHE A 28 29.73 13.56 -10.86
N GLU A 29 28.56 13.12 -11.31
CA GLU A 29 27.62 12.34 -10.49
C GLU A 29 27.79 10.82 -10.64
N ARG A 30 28.57 10.37 -11.64
CA ARG A 30 28.83 8.96 -11.95
C ARG A 30 29.31 8.12 -10.75
N SER A 31 30.06 8.71 -9.82
CA SER A 31 30.57 7.99 -8.65
C SER A 31 29.50 7.76 -7.57
N CYS A 32 28.35 8.46 -7.65
CA CYS A 32 27.34 8.54 -6.61
C CYS A 32 27.90 8.91 -5.22
N CYS A 33 29.08 9.55 -5.20
CA CYS A 33 29.78 9.93 -3.99
C CYS A 33 29.44 11.38 -3.62
N TYR A 34 29.13 11.60 -2.35
CA TYR A 34 28.75 12.91 -1.82
C TYR A 34 29.83 13.97 -1.97
N ARG A 35 31.12 13.57 -1.97
CA ARG A 35 32.24 14.49 -2.25
C ARG A 35 32.13 15.19 -3.62
N ASP A 36 31.46 14.57 -4.60
CA ASP A 36 31.31 15.12 -5.95
C ASP A 36 30.01 15.91 -6.13
N PHE A 37 29.00 15.69 -5.29
CA PHE A 37 27.71 16.41 -5.36
C PHE A 37 27.87 17.93 -5.20
N ARG A 38 28.81 18.37 -4.37
CA ARG A 38 29.16 19.81 -4.25
C ARG A 38 29.68 20.38 -5.58
N ARG A 39 30.44 19.59 -6.35
CA ARG A 39 31.00 20.02 -7.64
C ARG A 39 29.91 20.13 -8.70
N SER A 40 29.02 19.14 -8.78
CA SER A 40 27.85 19.17 -9.66
C SER A 40 26.95 20.37 -9.37
N ALA A 41 26.49 20.53 -8.13
CA ALA A 41 25.66 21.66 -7.72
C ALA A 41 26.36 23.02 -7.96
N GLY A 42 27.65 23.10 -7.66
CA GLY A 42 28.46 24.30 -7.92
C GLY A 42 28.57 24.62 -9.41
N PHE A 43 28.69 23.60 -10.28
CA PHE A 43 28.70 23.74 -11.74
C PHE A 43 27.36 24.26 -12.26
N CYS A 44 26.25 23.63 -11.89
CA CYS A 44 24.91 24.06 -12.29
C CYS A 44 24.61 25.48 -11.81
N ARG A 45 25.02 25.83 -10.58
CA ARG A 45 24.90 27.21 -10.06
C ARG A 45 25.65 28.22 -10.93
N ARG A 46 26.90 27.91 -11.33
CA ARG A 46 27.68 28.81 -12.19
C ARG A 46 27.02 28.95 -13.56
N LYS A 47 26.61 27.85 -14.18
CA LYS A 47 25.96 27.86 -15.48
C LYS A 47 24.62 28.60 -15.49
N LEU A 48 23.80 28.43 -14.46
CA LEU A 48 22.59 29.24 -14.29
C LEU A 48 22.89 30.73 -14.06
N ARG A 49 24.03 31.10 -13.48
CA ARG A 49 24.43 32.51 -13.34
C ARG A 49 24.91 33.09 -14.67
N GLU A 50 25.67 32.32 -15.45
CA GLU A 50 26.20 32.72 -16.76
C GLU A 50 25.11 33.06 -17.77
N THR A 51 23.91 32.48 -17.65
CA THR A 51 22.74 32.82 -18.49
C THR A 51 22.11 34.17 -18.13
N GLY A 52 22.49 34.78 -17.01
CA GLY A 52 21.94 36.07 -16.56
C GLY A 52 20.63 35.96 -15.79
N LEU A 53 20.35 34.82 -15.16
CA LEU A 53 19.24 34.63 -14.24
C LEU A 53 19.46 35.40 -12.93
N ALA A 54 18.37 35.84 -12.31
CA ALA A 54 18.38 36.52 -11.03
C ALA A 54 18.32 35.53 -9.85
N GLY A 55 18.79 35.95 -8.68
CA GLY A 55 18.63 35.20 -7.43
C GLY A 55 19.29 33.82 -7.41
N VAL A 56 20.31 33.58 -8.24
CA VAL A 56 20.98 32.29 -8.37
C VAL A 56 21.74 31.95 -7.08
N LYS A 57 21.29 30.91 -6.38
CA LYS A 57 21.83 30.47 -5.09
C LYS A 57 21.93 28.95 -4.99
N GLN A 58 22.81 28.52 -4.10
CA GLN A 58 22.94 27.13 -3.67
C GLN A 58 22.51 27.04 -2.21
N ILE A 59 21.58 26.15 -1.92
CA ILE A 59 21.02 25.86 -0.60
C ILE A 59 21.76 24.65 -0.06
N THR A 60 22.26 24.73 1.16
CA THR A 60 22.95 23.62 1.83
C THR A 60 21.96 22.96 2.79
N ILE A 61 21.84 21.63 2.71
CA ILE A 61 20.90 20.83 3.52
C ILE A 61 21.71 19.79 4.30
N PRO A 62 21.49 19.63 5.62
CA PRO A 62 22.22 18.64 6.41
C PRO A 62 21.92 17.22 5.93
N ALA A 63 22.97 16.45 5.66
CA ALA A 63 22.93 15.04 5.27
C ALA A 63 23.51 14.21 6.44
N ASP A 64 22.71 14.05 7.49
CA ASP A 64 23.11 13.51 8.80
C ASP A 64 22.34 12.23 9.20
N GLY A 65 21.41 11.77 8.34
CA GLY A 65 20.56 10.60 8.59
C GLY A 65 19.52 10.80 9.69
N LYS A 66 19.25 12.05 10.09
CA LYS A 66 18.33 12.42 11.19
C LYS A 66 17.42 13.59 10.83
N SER A 67 17.96 14.63 10.21
CA SER A 67 17.24 15.81 9.75
C SER A 67 16.10 15.40 8.84
N THR A 68 14.88 15.82 9.18
CA THR A 68 13.65 15.33 8.51
C THR A 68 12.80 16.51 8.07
N PHE A 69 12.39 16.50 6.79
CA PHE A 69 11.54 17.52 6.18
C PHE A 69 10.41 16.84 5.41
N MET A 70 9.15 17.22 5.71
CA MET A 70 7.96 16.56 5.17
C MET A 70 8.01 15.03 5.31
N ASP A 71 8.44 14.57 6.49
CA ASP A 71 8.69 13.15 6.81
C ASP A 71 9.71 12.41 5.92
N CYS A 72 10.51 13.14 5.13
CA CYS A 72 11.68 12.59 4.44
C CYS A 72 12.93 12.85 5.28
N THR A 73 13.53 11.79 5.82
CA THR A 73 14.79 11.87 6.57
C THR A 73 15.96 11.96 5.60
N ILE A 74 16.64 13.10 5.57
CA ILE A 74 17.79 13.31 4.69
C ILE A 74 18.90 12.33 5.09
N PRO A 75 19.35 11.48 4.16
CA PRO A 75 20.28 10.42 4.50
C PRO A 75 21.68 10.95 4.78
N GLN A 76 22.52 10.15 5.45
CA GLN A 76 23.92 10.54 5.67
C GLN A 76 24.68 10.68 4.35
N ALA A 77 25.67 11.57 4.35
CA ALA A 77 26.65 11.62 3.27
C ALA A 77 27.42 10.31 3.22
N TRP A 78 27.75 9.88 2.00
CA TRP A 78 28.44 8.61 1.78
C TRP A 78 29.39 8.69 0.59
N ASP A 79 30.58 8.15 0.79
CA ASP A 79 31.59 7.99 -0.26
C ASP A 79 32.11 6.55 -0.25
N VAL A 80 32.49 6.07 -1.44
CA VAL A 80 33.16 4.78 -1.63
C VAL A 80 34.46 5.00 -2.41
N GLU A 81 35.50 4.29 -2.01
CA GLU A 81 36.83 4.35 -2.65
C GLU A 81 37.18 3.03 -3.30
N GLU A 82 36.84 1.91 -2.66
CA GLU A 82 37.14 0.57 -3.14
C GLU A 82 35.97 -0.36 -2.83
N ALA A 83 35.65 -1.24 -3.79
CA ALA A 83 34.77 -2.38 -3.56
C ALA A 83 35.24 -3.53 -4.44
N TYR A 84 35.32 -4.74 -3.87
CA TYR A 84 35.73 -5.94 -4.56
C TYR A 84 35.00 -7.16 -3.97
N LEU A 85 34.56 -8.06 -4.83
CA LEU A 85 33.90 -9.32 -4.48
C LEU A 85 34.38 -10.41 -5.44
N ALA A 86 34.94 -11.49 -4.89
CA ALA A 86 35.37 -12.64 -5.67
C ALA A 86 35.12 -13.96 -4.96
N ILE A 87 34.88 -15.02 -5.73
CA ILE A 87 34.75 -16.39 -5.25
C ILE A 87 36.14 -16.92 -4.89
N VAL A 88 36.26 -17.49 -3.69
CA VAL A 88 37.48 -18.17 -3.20
C VAL A 88 37.30 -19.67 -3.00
N SER A 89 36.05 -20.15 -2.92
CA SER A 89 35.71 -21.57 -2.94
C SER A 89 34.37 -21.76 -3.64
N PRO A 90 34.22 -22.72 -4.58
CA PRO A 90 35.26 -23.63 -5.07
C PRO A 90 36.38 -22.89 -5.82
N ASP A 91 37.51 -23.55 -6.03
CA ASP A 91 38.57 -22.97 -6.88
C ASP A 91 38.10 -22.95 -8.33
N LEU A 92 38.27 -21.81 -8.98
CA LEU A 92 37.77 -21.51 -10.32
C LEU A 92 38.90 -20.89 -11.15
N PRO A 93 38.82 -20.87 -12.49
CA PRO A 93 39.71 -20.03 -13.29
C PRO A 93 39.63 -18.56 -12.86
N GLU A 94 40.75 -17.82 -12.86
CA GLU A 94 40.80 -16.42 -12.39
C GLU A 94 39.75 -15.49 -13.03
N LYS A 95 39.44 -15.71 -14.32
CA LYS A 95 38.40 -14.96 -15.04
C LYS A 95 36.99 -15.12 -14.45
N ASP A 96 36.72 -16.25 -13.79
CA ASP A 96 35.42 -16.63 -13.26
C ASP A 96 35.29 -16.34 -11.75
N LYS A 97 36.41 -16.06 -11.06
CA LYS A 97 36.42 -15.71 -9.63
C LYS A 97 35.78 -14.34 -9.38
N LYS A 98 36.08 -13.33 -10.20
CA LYS A 98 35.69 -11.93 -9.95
C LYS A 98 34.21 -11.68 -10.25
N LEU A 99 33.43 -11.42 -9.19
CA LEU A 99 32.00 -11.09 -9.30
C LEU A 99 31.76 -9.58 -9.44
N ALA A 100 32.43 -8.75 -8.65
CA ALA A 100 32.28 -7.28 -8.71
C ALA A 100 33.58 -6.56 -8.35
N ALA A 101 33.82 -5.43 -9.00
CA ALA A 101 34.89 -4.50 -8.64
C ALA A 101 34.51 -3.07 -9.03
N LEU A 102 34.65 -2.11 -8.10
CA LEU A 102 34.26 -0.71 -8.31
C LEU A 102 34.97 -0.07 -9.51
N ARG A 103 36.22 -0.48 -9.75
CA ARG A 103 37.03 -0.01 -10.89
C ARG A 103 36.47 -0.44 -12.25
N ASP A 104 35.75 -1.55 -12.29
CA ASP A 104 35.16 -2.09 -13.53
C ASP A 104 33.74 -1.52 -13.73
N ASP A 105 32.99 -1.38 -12.65
CA ASP A 105 31.61 -0.90 -12.66
C ASP A 105 31.28 -0.18 -11.34
N VAL A 106 30.99 1.12 -11.43
CA VAL A 106 30.64 1.97 -10.28
C VAL A 106 29.31 1.60 -9.63
N LEU A 107 28.43 0.89 -10.35
CA LEU A 107 27.12 0.47 -9.86
C LEU A 107 27.18 -0.87 -9.10
N CYS A 108 28.36 -1.49 -9.00
CA CYS A 108 28.51 -2.82 -8.42
C CYS A 108 28.29 -2.88 -6.89
N VAL A 109 28.08 -1.74 -6.25
CA VAL A 109 27.89 -1.61 -4.81
C VAL A 109 26.68 -0.71 -4.54
N ALA A 110 25.82 -1.11 -3.59
CA ALA A 110 24.66 -0.32 -3.25
C ALA A 110 25.05 1.02 -2.61
N ASN A 111 24.26 2.07 -2.85
CA ASN A 111 24.45 3.38 -2.23
C ASN A 111 24.38 3.22 -0.69
N ARG A 112 25.35 3.76 0.06
CA ARG A 112 25.47 3.54 1.53
C ARG A 112 25.77 2.12 1.97
N CYS A 113 26.43 1.34 1.10
CA CYS A 113 27.03 0.08 1.50
C CYS A 113 28.03 0.29 2.65
N ALA A 114 27.99 -0.57 3.66
CA ALA A 114 28.89 -0.54 4.80
C ALA A 114 30.33 -0.90 4.41
N ALA A 115 31.30 -0.39 5.17
CA ALA A 115 32.69 -0.78 5.04
C ALA A 115 32.95 -2.16 5.64
N THR A 116 33.93 -2.88 5.09
CA THR A 116 34.51 -4.06 5.71
C THR A 116 35.70 -3.67 6.59
N PRO A 117 36.11 -4.52 7.56
CA PRO A 117 37.40 -4.38 8.23
C PRO A 117 38.57 -4.38 7.24
N SER A 118 39.73 -3.88 7.70
CA SER A 118 40.98 -3.97 6.92
C SER A 118 41.32 -5.44 6.66
N GLY A 119 41.67 -5.79 5.42
CA GLY A 119 41.85 -7.18 4.97
C GLY A 119 40.57 -7.85 4.42
N GLY A 120 39.41 -7.20 4.52
CA GLY A 120 38.15 -7.71 4.00
C GLY A 120 37.51 -8.80 4.87
N ILE A 121 36.52 -9.49 4.33
CA ILE A 121 35.78 -10.58 4.97
C ILE A 121 35.72 -11.76 4.01
N GLN A 122 36.00 -12.96 4.51
CA GLN A 122 35.62 -14.19 3.83
C GLN A 122 34.25 -14.64 4.34
N ALA A 123 33.29 -14.82 3.44
CA ALA A 123 31.91 -15.15 3.79
C ALA A 123 31.37 -16.31 2.94
N GLY A 124 30.58 -17.19 3.54
CA GLY A 124 29.77 -18.16 2.79
C GLY A 124 28.61 -17.47 2.08
N ILE A 125 28.00 -18.12 1.08
CA ILE A 125 26.78 -17.61 0.43
C ILE A 125 25.62 -18.56 0.68
N VAL A 126 24.46 -18.00 1.02
CA VAL A 126 23.19 -18.73 1.14
C VAL A 126 22.09 -18.06 0.32
N THR A 127 21.13 -18.86 -0.12
CA THR A 127 19.88 -18.35 -0.71
C THR A 127 18.94 -17.84 0.38
N VAL A 128 17.92 -17.05 0.00
CA VAL A 128 16.86 -16.62 0.93
C VAL A 128 16.15 -17.81 1.59
N GLU A 129 15.93 -18.89 0.84
CA GLU A 129 15.30 -20.11 1.36
C GLU A 129 16.17 -20.80 2.42
N GLN A 130 17.47 -20.92 2.17
CA GLN A 130 18.43 -21.46 3.13
C GLN A 130 18.51 -20.60 4.39
N MET A 131 18.66 -19.27 4.23
CA MET A 131 18.63 -18.32 5.36
C MET A 131 17.37 -18.50 6.21
N ARG A 132 16.19 -18.65 5.59
CA ARG A 132 14.91 -18.80 6.31
C ARG A 132 14.83 -20.07 7.16
N LYS A 133 15.51 -21.14 6.77
CA LYS A 133 15.60 -22.41 7.52
C LYS A 133 16.59 -22.32 8.69
N GLU A 134 17.55 -21.42 8.63
CA GLU A 134 18.56 -21.23 9.66
C GLU A 134 18.12 -20.21 10.73
N ARG A 135 18.58 -20.40 11.97
CA ARG A 135 18.34 -19.44 13.07
C ARG A 135 19.33 -18.27 13.06
N ASP A 136 20.51 -18.47 12.48
CA ASP A 136 21.63 -17.54 12.46
C ASP A 136 22.41 -17.76 11.15
N VAL A 137 22.80 -16.68 10.48
CA VAL A 137 23.60 -16.69 9.24
C VAL A 137 24.87 -15.85 9.37
N SER A 138 25.41 -15.75 10.59
CA SER A 138 26.73 -15.18 10.88
C SER A 138 27.79 -15.67 9.89
N GLY A 139 28.58 -14.74 9.35
CA GLY A 139 29.63 -15.05 8.36
C GLY A 139 29.11 -15.38 6.96
N LYS A 140 27.83 -15.15 6.65
CA LYS A 140 27.24 -15.44 5.33
C LYS A 140 26.68 -14.19 4.65
N MET A 141 26.80 -14.15 3.33
CA MET A 141 26.11 -13.24 2.42
C MET A 141 24.84 -13.92 1.88
N VAL A 142 23.76 -13.14 1.68
CA VAL A 142 22.49 -13.66 1.16
C VAL A 142 22.32 -13.27 -0.31
N PHE A 143 22.16 -14.26 -1.18
CA PHE A 143 21.97 -14.06 -2.61
C PHE A 143 20.49 -13.82 -2.96
N VAL A 144 20.22 -12.79 -3.78
CA VAL A 144 18.86 -12.37 -4.15
C VAL A 144 18.74 -11.94 -5.63
N ARG A 145 17.51 -11.95 -6.14
CA ARG A 145 17.11 -11.38 -7.43
C ARG A 145 15.94 -10.41 -7.30
N THR A 146 15.89 -9.65 -6.21
CA THR A 146 14.84 -8.64 -5.98
C THR A 146 15.33 -7.24 -6.31
N GLN A 147 14.44 -6.43 -6.87
CA GLN A 147 14.65 -4.99 -7.06
C GLN A 147 14.86 -4.27 -5.73
N PHE A 148 14.22 -4.78 -4.67
CA PHE A 148 14.15 -4.13 -3.37
C PHE A 148 14.87 -4.98 -2.31
N PRO A 149 16.21 -4.94 -2.22
CA PRO A 149 16.95 -5.60 -1.15
C PRO A 149 16.48 -5.22 0.28
N SER A 150 15.82 -4.06 0.42
CA SER A 150 15.18 -3.63 1.67
C SER A 150 14.18 -4.64 2.24
N GLU A 151 13.52 -5.44 1.40
CA GLU A 151 12.51 -6.44 1.81
C GLU A 151 13.10 -7.55 2.69
N ILE A 152 14.35 -7.92 2.45
CA ILE A 152 15.05 -8.98 3.20
C ILE A 152 16.13 -8.42 4.13
N ARG A 153 16.51 -7.14 3.98
CA ARG A 153 17.55 -6.48 4.80
C ARG A 153 17.37 -6.73 6.30
N ARG A 154 16.16 -6.53 6.83
CA ARG A 154 15.88 -6.72 8.25
C ARG A 154 16.07 -8.17 8.68
N GLU A 155 15.62 -9.12 7.86
CA GLU A 155 15.78 -10.55 8.14
C GLU A 155 17.28 -10.94 8.17
N VAL A 156 18.07 -10.42 7.23
CA VAL A 156 19.53 -10.62 7.22
C VAL A 156 20.18 -10.04 8.48
N GLN A 157 19.79 -8.84 8.89
CA GLN A 157 20.31 -8.18 10.09
C GLN A 157 19.92 -8.91 11.38
N ASP A 158 18.67 -9.35 11.50
CA ASP A 158 18.16 -10.05 12.68
C ASP A 158 18.80 -11.44 12.85
N LYS A 159 19.34 -12.01 11.76
CA LYS A 159 20.10 -13.27 11.73
C LYS A 159 21.61 -13.07 11.59
N ASN A 160 22.13 -11.88 11.89
CA ASN A 160 23.57 -11.55 11.90
C ASN A 160 24.34 -11.78 10.58
N GLY A 161 23.67 -11.73 9.43
CA GLY A 161 24.32 -11.88 8.13
C GLY A 161 25.31 -10.74 7.80
N VAL A 162 26.33 -11.06 7.01
CA VAL A 162 27.36 -10.10 6.56
C VAL A 162 26.77 -9.10 5.57
N GLY A 163 25.91 -9.57 4.66
CA GLY A 163 25.41 -8.74 3.59
C GLY A 163 24.55 -9.42 2.56
N ILE A 164 24.30 -8.70 1.46
CA ILE A 164 23.44 -9.11 0.35
C ILE A 164 24.23 -9.07 -0.96
N ILE A 165 24.04 -10.07 -1.82
CA ILE A 165 24.48 -10.05 -3.21
C ILE A 165 23.22 -10.08 -4.08
N SER A 166 22.94 -8.99 -4.78
CA SER A 166 21.81 -8.91 -5.69
C SER A 166 22.26 -9.11 -7.13
N ALA A 167 21.52 -9.93 -7.88
CA ALA A 167 21.64 -10.08 -9.32
C ALA A 167 20.36 -9.63 -10.06
N TYR A 168 19.61 -8.71 -9.46
CA TYR A 168 18.41 -8.15 -10.08
C TYR A 168 18.76 -7.20 -11.24
N SER A 169 17.95 -7.25 -12.28
CA SER A 169 17.84 -6.22 -13.31
C SER A 169 16.47 -6.37 -13.98
N ALA A 170 15.78 -5.26 -14.26
CA ALA A 170 14.52 -5.30 -15.01
C ALA A 170 14.69 -5.91 -16.42
N GLY A 171 15.88 -5.73 -17.01
CA GLY A 171 16.27 -6.28 -18.30
C GLY A 171 17.07 -7.57 -18.22
N ALA A 172 16.95 -8.38 -17.16
CA ALA A 172 17.85 -9.53 -16.94
C ALA A 172 18.02 -10.49 -18.13
N LEU A 173 16.98 -10.66 -18.96
CA LEU A 173 17.02 -11.50 -20.17
C LEU A 173 17.78 -10.85 -21.32
N ASN A 174 17.60 -9.54 -21.52
CA ASN A 174 18.12 -8.81 -22.67
C ASN A 174 19.47 -8.11 -22.38
N LEU A 175 19.76 -7.86 -21.10
CA LEU A 175 20.94 -7.16 -20.58
C LEU A 175 21.65 -8.00 -19.51
N PRO A 176 22.04 -9.26 -19.81
CA PRO A 176 22.58 -10.16 -18.80
C PRO A 176 23.95 -9.73 -18.25
N ASP A 177 24.64 -8.81 -18.92
CA ASP A 177 25.98 -8.33 -18.57
C ASP A 177 25.97 -6.93 -17.93
N ASN A 178 24.79 -6.41 -17.58
CA ASN A 178 24.65 -5.09 -17.00
C ASN A 178 24.17 -5.15 -15.56
N SER A 179 24.89 -4.48 -14.67
CA SER A 179 24.51 -4.33 -13.26
C SER A 179 23.39 -3.30 -13.09
N TYR A 180 22.64 -3.45 -12.01
CA TYR A 180 21.58 -2.53 -11.60
C TYR A 180 22.08 -1.60 -10.48
N TRP A 181 21.76 -0.32 -10.57
CA TRP A 181 22.07 0.66 -9.53
C TRP A 181 21.09 0.56 -8.35
N ILE A 182 21.61 0.09 -7.22
CA ILE A 182 20.84 -0.04 -5.98
C ILE A 182 20.95 1.27 -5.19
N ASN A 183 20.09 2.25 -5.51
CA ASN A 183 19.98 3.51 -4.78
C ASN A 183 19.03 3.39 -3.57
N GLY A 184 17.89 2.70 -3.75
CA GLY A 184 16.83 2.54 -2.75
C GLY A 184 16.82 1.17 -2.08
N TRP A 185 17.35 1.06 -0.86
CA TRP A 185 17.32 -0.18 -0.06
C TRP A 185 17.24 0.06 1.47
N GLY A 186 16.81 1.27 1.87
CA GLY A 186 16.33 1.57 3.21
C GLY A 186 14.89 1.13 3.43
N PHE A 187 14.38 1.38 4.64
CA PHE A 187 13.00 1.05 4.99
C PHE A 187 12.41 2.02 6.03
N PRO A 188 11.23 2.61 5.79
CA PRO A 188 10.37 2.54 4.60
C PRO A 188 10.75 3.51 3.46
N GLY A 189 11.69 4.44 3.69
CA GLY A 189 12.23 5.33 2.66
C GLY A 189 13.34 4.67 1.81
N TRP A 190 13.79 5.34 0.74
CA TRP A 190 14.80 4.82 -0.17
C TRP A 190 16.18 4.67 0.46
N TYR A 191 16.65 5.71 1.14
CA TYR A 191 18.02 5.75 1.65
C TYR A 191 18.11 5.32 3.11
N LEU A 192 19.30 4.81 3.48
CA LEU A 192 19.60 4.46 4.86
C LEU A 192 19.68 5.71 5.75
N THR A 193 19.05 5.60 6.92
CA THR A 193 19.08 6.58 7.99
C THR A 193 20.11 6.18 9.06
N LYS A 194 20.32 7.04 10.06
CA LYS A 194 21.22 6.73 11.19
C LYS A 194 20.70 5.62 12.10
N GLU A 195 19.42 5.24 11.98
CA GLU A 195 18.80 4.13 12.70
C GLU A 195 19.07 2.77 12.03
N ASP A 196 19.41 2.78 10.73
CA ASP A 196 19.64 1.55 9.97
C ASP A 196 20.99 0.94 10.34
N LYS A 197 20.97 -0.34 10.72
CA LYS A 197 22.22 -1.06 10.98
C LYS A 197 23.03 -1.20 9.68
N PRO A 198 24.36 -1.00 9.72
CA PRO A 198 25.22 -1.18 8.55
C PRO A 198 25.11 -2.61 7.99
N LEU A 199 25.16 -2.74 6.66
CA LEU A 199 25.18 -4.02 5.96
C LEU A 199 25.96 -3.84 4.64
N VAL A 200 26.68 -4.87 4.18
CA VAL A 200 27.31 -4.85 2.87
C VAL A 200 26.29 -5.24 1.80
N CYS A 201 26.28 -4.57 0.64
CA CYS A 201 25.46 -4.97 -0.49
C CYS A 201 26.17 -4.74 -1.83
N PHE A 202 26.30 -5.83 -2.59
CA PHE A 202 26.83 -5.83 -3.95
C PHE A 202 25.70 -6.01 -4.98
N SER A 203 25.84 -5.34 -6.11
CA SER A 203 25.06 -5.56 -7.33
C SER A 203 25.96 -6.28 -8.33
N ILE A 204 25.53 -7.44 -8.82
CA ILE A 204 26.24 -8.21 -9.84
C ILE A 204 25.35 -8.38 -11.06
N THR A 205 25.95 -8.65 -12.21
CA THR A 205 25.20 -8.83 -13.45
C THR A 205 24.30 -10.08 -13.38
N PRO A 206 23.17 -10.10 -14.09
CA PRO A 206 22.30 -11.27 -14.14
C PRO A 206 23.02 -12.57 -14.58
N ARG A 207 23.98 -12.47 -15.51
CA ARG A 207 24.83 -13.59 -15.95
C ARG A 207 25.67 -14.14 -14.80
N LYS A 208 26.33 -13.27 -14.05
CA LYS A 208 27.10 -13.66 -12.86
C LYS A 208 26.20 -14.24 -11.77
N GLY A 209 24.99 -13.71 -11.60
CA GLY A 209 23.98 -14.29 -10.73
C GLY A 209 23.58 -15.71 -11.13
N ALA A 210 23.34 -15.94 -12.42
CA ALA A 210 22.99 -17.27 -12.93
C ALA A 210 24.15 -18.28 -12.79
N PHE A 211 25.39 -17.81 -12.96
CA PHE A 211 26.57 -18.60 -12.68
C PHE A 211 26.68 -18.95 -11.18
N LEU A 212 26.50 -17.96 -10.30
CA LEU A 212 26.54 -18.15 -8.86
C LEU A 212 25.47 -19.13 -8.36
N GLU A 213 24.25 -19.07 -8.91
CA GLU A 213 23.18 -20.03 -8.59
C GLU A 213 23.56 -21.47 -8.93
N LYS A 214 24.19 -21.70 -10.10
CA LYS A 214 24.67 -23.05 -10.47
C LYS A 214 25.71 -23.56 -9.47
N LEU A 215 26.61 -22.69 -9.01
CA LEU A 215 27.59 -23.06 -7.99
C LEU A 215 26.92 -23.38 -6.64
N LEU A 216 25.92 -22.58 -6.23
CA LEU A 216 25.16 -22.81 -5.00
C LEU A 216 24.32 -24.09 -5.04
N GLN A 217 23.88 -24.53 -6.21
CA GLN A 217 23.22 -25.82 -6.41
C GLN A 217 24.21 -26.99 -6.34
N ALA A 218 25.46 -26.78 -6.80
CA ALA A 218 26.50 -27.79 -6.79
C ALA A 218 27.15 -27.98 -5.40
N GLY A 219 27.18 -26.94 -4.56
CA GLY A 219 27.75 -27.02 -3.23
C GLY A 219 27.92 -25.67 -2.53
N THR A 220 28.81 -25.64 -1.54
CA THR A 220 29.07 -24.45 -0.74
C THR A 220 29.98 -23.47 -1.50
N VAL A 221 29.57 -22.20 -1.54
CA VAL A 221 30.35 -21.12 -2.14
C VAL A 221 30.82 -20.16 -1.05
N HIS A 222 32.11 -19.80 -1.09
CA HIS A 222 32.68 -18.75 -0.27
C HIS A 222 33.25 -17.63 -1.15
N VAL A 223 33.12 -16.40 -0.67
CA VAL A 223 33.64 -15.20 -1.32
C VAL A 223 34.57 -14.44 -0.39
N GLN A 224 35.55 -13.77 -0.99
CA GLN A 224 36.30 -12.68 -0.37
C GLN A 224 35.66 -11.36 -0.80
N LEU A 225 35.33 -10.51 0.17
CA LEU A 225 34.81 -9.17 -0.08
C LEU A 225 35.62 -8.10 0.66
N ASN A 226 35.85 -6.97 -0.01
CA ASN A 226 36.46 -5.78 0.58
C ASN A 226 35.64 -4.56 0.13
N VAL A 227 35.24 -3.71 1.07
CA VAL A 227 34.57 -2.44 0.79
C VAL A 227 35.18 -1.36 1.66
N LYS A 228 35.78 -0.35 1.02
CA LYS A 228 36.27 0.87 1.66
C LYS A 228 35.28 1.99 1.36
N SER A 229 34.35 2.18 2.28
CA SER A 229 33.33 3.23 2.21
C SER A 229 33.23 3.98 3.54
N ARG A 230 32.58 5.14 3.54
CA ARG A 230 32.35 5.92 4.76
C ARG A 230 31.02 6.63 4.70
N ALA A 231 30.18 6.40 5.70
CA ALA A 231 29.04 7.26 6.00
C ALA A 231 29.46 8.34 7.03
N TYR A 232 29.06 9.59 6.82
CA TYR A 232 29.40 10.69 7.70
C TYR A 232 28.34 11.80 7.66
N ASP A 233 28.34 12.65 8.69
CA ASP A 233 27.46 13.82 8.73
C ASP A 233 28.03 14.86 7.73
N GLY A 234 27.26 15.17 6.70
CA GLY A 234 27.68 16.03 5.59
C GLY A 234 26.56 16.93 5.09
N SER A 235 26.55 17.23 3.79
CA SER A 235 25.48 18.04 3.20
C SER A 235 25.18 17.65 1.75
N ILE A 236 23.90 17.74 1.39
CA ILE A 236 23.45 17.82 -0.01
C ILE A 236 23.15 19.27 -0.37
N TYR A 237 22.97 19.52 -1.66
CA TYR A 237 22.76 20.87 -2.16
C TYR A 237 21.55 20.94 -3.10
N SER A 238 20.81 22.05 -3.01
CA SER A 238 19.85 22.43 -4.04
C SER A 238 20.34 23.67 -4.74
N VAL A 239 20.06 23.82 -6.02
CA VAL A 239 20.39 25.01 -6.81
C VAL A 239 19.10 25.62 -7.34
N THR A 240 18.95 26.94 -7.21
CA THR A 240 17.81 27.64 -7.78
C THR A 240 18.22 28.96 -8.41
N GLY A 241 17.53 29.34 -9.49
CA GLY A 241 17.65 30.62 -10.18
C GLY A 241 16.32 31.01 -10.82
N VAL A 242 16.15 32.30 -11.16
CA VAL A 242 14.87 32.83 -11.63
C VAL A 242 15.04 33.71 -12.86
N VAL A 243 14.18 33.52 -13.86
CA VAL A 243 13.88 34.57 -14.84
C VAL A 243 12.84 35.49 -14.20
N PRO A 244 13.14 36.78 -13.99
CA PRO A 244 12.26 37.68 -13.26
C PRO A 244 10.94 37.90 -14.00
N GLY A 245 9.88 38.11 -13.23
CA GLY A 245 8.58 38.54 -13.73
C GLY A 245 8.12 39.81 -13.00
N SER A 246 7.16 40.54 -13.57
CA SER A 246 6.57 41.74 -12.96
C SER A 246 5.66 41.42 -11.75
N GLU A 247 5.17 40.18 -11.64
CA GLU A 247 4.29 39.75 -10.56
C GLU A 247 4.98 38.80 -9.56
N ALA A 248 4.35 38.61 -8.40
CA ALA A 248 4.85 37.71 -7.37
C ALA A 248 4.68 36.22 -7.70
N LEU A 249 3.66 35.88 -8.51
CA LEU A 249 3.29 34.53 -8.90
C LEU A 249 4.37 33.90 -9.80
N GLU A 250 4.63 32.60 -9.62
CA GLU A 250 5.73 31.89 -10.26
C GLU A 250 5.34 30.54 -10.86
N ILE A 251 6.09 30.12 -11.88
CA ILE A 251 6.11 28.76 -12.44
C ILE A 251 7.44 28.12 -12.02
N ILE A 252 7.42 26.88 -11.55
CA ILE A 252 8.63 26.13 -11.21
C ILE A 252 8.92 25.11 -12.30
N VAL A 253 10.15 25.08 -12.80
CA VAL A 253 10.68 23.97 -13.60
C VAL A 253 11.72 23.28 -12.73
N TYR A 254 11.64 21.97 -12.57
CA TYR A 254 12.52 21.21 -11.68
C TYR A 254 13.02 19.93 -12.33
N ALA A 255 14.20 19.50 -11.90
CA ALA A 255 14.85 18.25 -12.28
C ALA A 255 15.65 17.77 -11.07
N HIS A 256 15.74 16.45 -10.88
CA HIS A 256 16.57 15.93 -9.80
C HIS A 256 18.05 15.92 -10.21
N ALA A 257 18.89 15.57 -9.25
CA ALA A 257 20.32 15.49 -9.38
C ALA A 257 20.81 14.33 -8.50
N TYR A 258 22.09 14.02 -8.66
CA TYR A 258 22.86 13.02 -7.92
C TYR A 258 22.67 11.59 -8.41
N GLU A 259 22.61 11.46 -9.74
CA GLU A 259 22.38 10.20 -10.44
C GLU A 259 23.45 9.93 -11.51
N PRO A 260 23.82 8.67 -11.74
CA PRO A 260 24.92 8.34 -12.63
C PRO A 260 24.49 8.22 -14.09
N PHE A 261 23.28 8.65 -14.48
CA PHE A 261 22.77 8.54 -15.85
C PHE A 261 22.52 9.89 -16.52
N VAL A 262 22.32 9.84 -17.84
CA VAL A 262 22.15 11.04 -18.67
C VAL A 262 20.67 11.30 -18.92
N PRO A 263 19.88 10.32 -19.38
CA PRO A 263 18.43 10.45 -19.39
C PRO A 263 17.82 10.67 -18.00
N ASP A 264 18.48 10.14 -16.96
CA ASP A 264 18.00 10.07 -15.58
C ASP A 264 19.12 10.51 -14.59
N ASP A 265 19.37 11.80 -14.38
CA ASP A 265 18.62 12.98 -14.87
C ASP A 265 19.56 14.17 -15.24
N ALA A 266 20.79 13.88 -15.69
CA ALA A 266 21.73 14.95 -16.05
C ALA A 266 21.18 15.86 -17.17
N ILE A 267 20.36 15.32 -18.08
CA ILE A 267 19.74 16.11 -19.15
C ILE A 267 18.66 17.06 -18.63
N GLY A 268 17.86 16.70 -17.62
CA GLY A 268 16.85 17.60 -17.05
C GLY A 268 17.50 18.84 -16.44
N MET A 269 18.63 18.64 -15.76
CA MET A 269 19.46 19.73 -15.23
C MET A 269 20.04 20.61 -16.36
N ALA A 270 20.57 20.01 -17.43
CA ALA A 270 21.11 20.72 -18.57
C ALA A 270 20.03 21.50 -19.34
N ALA A 271 18.85 20.90 -19.50
CA ALA A 271 17.69 21.50 -20.13
C ALA A 271 17.30 22.80 -19.42
N MET A 272 17.21 22.81 -18.10
CA MET A 272 16.86 24.02 -17.35
C MET A 272 17.88 25.17 -17.54
N ILE A 273 19.17 24.86 -17.65
CA ILE A 273 20.20 25.86 -17.98
C ILE A 273 19.95 26.43 -19.37
N GLU A 274 19.70 25.56 -20.35
CA GLU A 274 19.46 25.95 -21.74
C GLU A 274 18.16 26.77 -21.90
N MET A 275 17.08 26.38 -21.21
CA MET A 275 15.83 27.14 -21.13
C MET A 275 16.06 28.55 -20.60
N GLY A 276 16.84 28.69 -19.52
CA GLY A 276 17.22 29.99 -18.98
C GLY A 276 17.93 30.88 -20.00
N ARG A 277 18.86 30.31 -20.78
CA ARG A 277 19.56 31.00 -21.87
C ARG A 277 18.60 31.44 -22.97
N ILE A 278 17.73 30.54 -23.43
CA ILE A 278 16.77 30.79 -24.50
C ILE A 278 15.82 31.93 -24.11
N PHE A 279 15.21 31.87 -22.91
CA PHE A 279 14.29 32.91 -22.45
C PHE A 279 14.98 34.27 -22.35
N LYS A 280 16.17 34.34 -21.76
CA LYS A 280 16.93 35.60 -21.64
C LYS A 280 17.25 36.19 -23.00
N LYS A 281 17.71 35.37 -23.95
CA LYS A 281 18.04 35.81 -25.32
C LYS A 281 16.80 36.30 -26.07
N LEU A 282 15.71 35.54 -26.06
CA LEU A 282 14.49 35.92 -26.80
C LEU A 282 13.81 37.17 -26.23
N ILE A 283 13.83 37.35 -24.90
CA ILE A 283 13.33 38.59 -24.26
C ILE A 283 14.19 39.79 -24.65
N GLN A 284 15.52 39.66 -24.63
CA GLN A 284 16.44 40.73 -25.05
C GLN A 284 16.25 41.10 -26.53
N GLN A 285 16.01 40.11 -27.38
CA GLN A 285 15.72 40.31 -28.81
C GLN A 285 14.29 40.78 -29.10
N LYS A 286 13.45 40.98 -28.08
CA LYS A 286 12.02 41.32 -28.20
C LYS A 286 11.20 40.32 -29.04
N LYS A 287 11.69 39.08 -29.17
CA LYS A 287 10.96 37.96 -29.80
C LYS A 287 10.04 37.24 -28.81
N LEU A 288 10.26 37.45 -27.52
CA LEU A 288 9.39 37.03 -26.42
C LEU A 288 9.08 38.25 -25.56
N ALA A 289 7.82 38.42 -25.16
CA ALA A 289 7.45 39.50 -24.26
C ALA A 289 8.12 39.30 -22.89
N PRO A 290 8.46 40.39 -22.17
CA PRO A 290 8.92 40.28 -20.79
C PRO A 290 7.94 39.47 -19.96
N PHE A 291 8.47 38.64 -19.07
CA PHE A 291 7.61 37.78 -18.26
C PHE A 291 6.81 38.59 -17.24
N ARG A 292 5.53 38.24 -17.14
CA ARG A 292 4.63 38.63 -16.06
C ARG A 292 4.88 37.76 -14.84
N LEU A 293 4.92 36.44 -15.02
CA LEU A 293 5.20 35.49 -13.94
C LEU A 293 6.70 35.21 -13.82
N LYS A 294 7.18 34.96 -12.60
CA LYS A 294 8.55 34.47 -12.42
C LYS A 294 8.66 33.04 -12.95
N VAL A 295 9.77 32.71 -13.58
CA VAL A 295 10.08 31.31 -13.93
C VAL A 295 11.28 30.88 -13.09
N ARG A 296 11.06 29.95 -12.17
CA ARG A 296 12.08 29.43 -11.27
C ARG A 296 12.58 28.08 -11.76
N PHE A 297 13.88 27.94 -11.85
CA PHE A 297 14.54 26.64 -12.02
C PHE A 297 14.98 26.11 -10.65
N LEU A 298 14.73 24.83 -10.39
CA LEU A 298 15.07 24.17 -9.12
C LEU A 298 15.70 22.79 -9.40
N ILE A 299 16.99 22.65 -9.06
CA ILE A 299 17.74 21.40 -9.11
C ILE A 299 17.95 20.92 -7.68
N SER A 300 17.65 19.67 -7.37
CA SER A 300 17.80 19.13 -6.01
C SER A 300 17.94 17.61 -6.01
N GLN A 301 18.27 17.01 -4.88
CA GLN A 301 18.14 15.56 -4.74
C GLN A 301 16.68 15.14 -4.90
N GLU A 302 16.44 14.10 -5.69
CA GLU A 302 15.14 13.48 -5.91
C GLU A 302 14.41 13.25 -4.58
N LEU A 303 13.14 13.68 -4.51
CA LEU A 303 12.26 13.70 -3.34
C LEU A 303 12.81 14.40 -2.08
N TYR A 304 13.94 13.96 -1.52
CA TYR A 304 14.57 14.41 -0.28
C TYR A 304 15.00 15.87 -0.31
N GLY A 305 15.74 16.28 -1.34
CA GLY A 305 16.18 17.67 -1.45
C GLY A 305 15.01 18.61 -1.71
N PHE A 306 14.02 18.15 -2.48
CA PHE A 306 12.80 18.91 -2.72
C PHE A 306 11.90 18.97 -1.48
N SER A 307 11.85 17.94 -0.64
CA SER A 307 11.07 17.94 0.61
C SER A 307 11.54 19.05 1.56
N HIS A 308 12.87 19.28 1.64
CA HIS A 308 13.40 20.44 2.34
C HIS A 308 12.91 21.75 1.72
N TYR A 309 13.03 21.90 0.39
CA TYR A 309 12.63 23.13 -0.30
C TYR A 309 11.14 23.46 -0.10
N PHE A 310 10.24 22.49 -0.28
CA PHE A 310 8.79 22.69 -0.18
C PHE A 310 8.24 22.65 1.26
N SER A 311 9.03 22.19 2.24
CA SER A 311 8.67 22.31 3.66
C SER A 311 8.52 23.77 4.10
N LEU A 312 9.22 24.68 3.42
CA LEU A 312 9.24 26.11 3.71
C LEU A 312 8.02 26.81 3.05
N PRO A 313 7.09 27.40 3.82
CA PRO A 313 5.85 27.97 3.28
C PRO A 313 6.05 29.02 2.18
N GLN A 314 7.10 29.84 2.28
CA GLN A 314 7.42 30.87 1.29
C GLN A 314 7.70 30.31 -0.11
N ASN A 315 8.14 29.05 -0.21
CA ASN A 315 8.51 28.41 -1.47
C ASN A 315 7.31 27.78 -2.22
N ARG A 316 6.10 27.84 -1.64
CA ARG A 316 4.88 27.23 -2.23
C ARG A 316 3.67 28.16 -2.30
N ARG A 317 3.69 29.31 -1.59
CA ARG A 317 2.55 30.24 -1.51
C ARG A 317 2.13 30.82 -2.86
N ASN A 318 3.09 31.16 -3.71
CA ASN A 318 2.86 31.92 -4.95
C ASN A 318 3.20 31.11 -6.19
N VAL A 319 3.03 29.79 -6.16
CA VAL A 319 3.33 28.92 -7.32
C VAL A 319 2.04 28.64 -8.08
N LEU A 320 2.03 28.87 -9.39
CA LEU A 320 0.92 28.54 -10.27
C LEU A 320 0.88 27.04 -10.57
N CYS A 321 2.00 26.53 -11.09
CA CYS A 321 2.22 25.13 -11.45
C CYS A 321 3.72 24.81 -11.43
N ALA A 322 4.03 23.52 -11.56
CA ALA A 322 5.40 23.03 -11.68
C ALA A 322 5.54 22.02 -12.82
N ILE A 323 6.69 22.02 -13.51
CA ILE A 323 6.96 21.11 -14.62
C ILE A 323 8.20 20.29 -14.28
N ASN A 324 8.05 18.96 -14.30
CA ASN A 324 9.16 18.03 -14.12
C ASN A 324 9.95 17.86 -15.42
N MET A 325 11.27 17.81 -15.30
CA MET A 325 12.22 17.61 -16.38
C MET A 325 13.03 16.30 -16.26
N ASP A 326 12.62 15.39 -15.36
CA ASP A 326 13.16 14.03 -15.31
C ASP A 326 12.88 13.24 -16.60
N SER A 327 13.83 12.41 -17.03
CA SER A 327 13.60 11.34 -18.00
C SER A 327 12.90 11.82 -19.28
N ILE A 328 13.51 12.80 -19.95
CA ILE A 328 12.92 13.50 -21.12
C ILE A 328 13.45 13.03 -22.50
N CYS A 329 14.41 12.11 -22.54
CA CYS A 329 15.12 11.74 -23.77
C CYS A 329 15.43 10.25 -23.94
N HIS A 330 14.77 9.36 -23.20
CA HIS A 330 14.94 7.92 -23.41
C HIS A 330 14.54 7.52 -24.83
N ASP A 331 15.34 6.65 -25.46
CA ASP A 331 15.12 6.14 -26.81
C ASP A 331 13.88 5.23 -26.87
N TYR A 332 12.76 5.83 -27.28
CA TYR A 332 11.46 5.17 -27.35
C TYR A 332 11.44 3.98 -28.33
N GLN A 333 12.28 3.98 -29.38
CA GLN A 333 12.32 2.90 -30.36
C GLN A 333 12.94 1.64 -29.75
N LYS A 334 14.02 1.81 -28.98
CA LYS A 334 14.66 0.69 -28.26
C LYS A 334 13.82 0.16 -27.10
N ILE A 335 13.05 1.04 -26.47
CA ILE A 335 12.22 0.69 -25.31
C ILE A 335 10.89 0.08 -25.72
N GLY A 336 10.30 0.54 -26.82
CA GLY A 336 9.00 0.09 -27.30
C GLY A 336 7.82 0.62 -26.48
N LEU A 337 8.01 1.72 -25.73
CA LEU A 337 6.95 2.38 -24.97
C LEU A 337 6.68 3.79 -25.52
N PRO A 338 5.42 4.26 -25.50
CA PRO A 338 5.09 5.60 -25.97
C PRO A 338 5.59 6.67 -25.00
N ILE A 339 5.79 7.87 -25.53
CA ILE A 339 6.06 9.08 -24.73
C ILE A 339 4.77 9.47 -24.01
N ARG A 340 4.87 9.71 -22.70
CA ARG A 340 3.72 9.99 -21.84
C ARG A 340 3.65 11.48 -21.55
N THR A 341 2.54 12.11 -21.92
CA THR A 341 2.18 13.45 -21.46
C THR A 341 1.33 13.31 -20.22
N ARG A 342 1.94 13.49 -19.05
CA ARG A 342 1.25 13.41 -17.76
C ARG A 342 0.73 14.79 -17.35
N LEU A 343 -0.57 14.85 -17.12
CA LEU A 343 -1.28 16.05 -16.66
C LEU A 343 -1.21 16.18 -15.14
N SER A 344 -1.86 17.20 -14.56
CA SER A 344 -2.05 17.26 -13.10
C SER A 344 -3.02 16.16 -12.62
N PRO A 345 -2.90 15.67 -11.37
CA PRO A 345 -3.84 14.68 -10.86
C PRO A 345 -5.24 15.27 -10.70
N ALA A 346 -6.28 14.42 -10.74
CA ALA A 346 -7.66 14.90 -10.61
C ALA A 346 -7.94 15.53 -9.24
N SER A 347 -7.13 15.19 -8.24
CA SER A 347 -7.10 15.85 -6.94
C SER A 347 -6.49 17.26 -6.95
N MET A 348 -5.71 17.64 -7.97
CA MET A 348 -5.17 18.99 -8.16
C MET A 348 -5.52 19.58 -9.55
N PRO A 349 -6.82 19.84 -9.83
CA PRO A 349 -7.27 20.26 -11.16
C PRO A 349 -6.60 21.57 -11.60
N PHE A 350 -6.12 21.61 -12.84
CA PHE A 350 -5.46 22.78 -13.41
C PHE A 350 -5.87 23.06 -14.86
N PHE A 351 -6.11 24.35 -15.18
CA PHE A 351 -6.47 24.78 -16.53
C PHE A 351 -5.31 24.62 -17.51
N GLY A 352 -4.06 24.78 -17.04
CA GLY A 352 -2.89 24.74 -17.91
C GLY A 352 -2.64 23.35 -18.51
N ASP A 353 -3.30 22.31 -18.02
CA ASP A 353 -3.22 20.97 -18.59
C ASP A 353 -3.77 20.90 -20.03
N TYR A 354 -4.74 21.74 -20.40
CA TYR A 354 -5.26 21.79 -21.78
C TYR A 354 -4.18 22.24 -22.75
N LEU A 355 -3.55 23.38 -22.42
CA LEU A 355 -2.45 23.92 -23.22
C LEU A 355 -1.24 22.99 -23.21
N PHE A 356 -0.93 22.35 -22.07
CA PHE A 356 0.18 21.41 -21.96
C PHE A 356 0.01 20.22 -22.90
N ARG A 357 -1.19 19.61 -22.93
CA ARG A 357 -1.53 18.56 -23.89
C ARG A 357 -1.36 19.04 -25.33
N GLU A 358 -1.96 20.18 -25.68
CA GLU A 358 -1.93 20.70 -27.04
C GLU A 358 -0.50 20.97 -27.54
N ILE A 359 0.33 21.60 -26.70
CA ILE A 359 1.74 21.89 -27.04
C ILE A 359 2.55 20.59 -27.14
N SER A 360 2.33 19.64 -26.23
CA SER A 360 2.99 18.33 -26.29
C SER A 360 2.65 17.61 -27.60
N ASP A 361 1.36 17.57 -27.97
CA ASP A 361 0.91 16.96 -29.22
C ASP A 361 1.50 17.62 -30.46
N TYR A 362 1.67 18.95 -30.44
CA TYR A 362 2.30 19.71 -31.53
C TYR A 362 3.77 19.32 -31.75
N PHE A 363 4.58 19.27 -30.70
CA PHE A 363 6.01 18.94 -30.84
C PHE A 363 6.27 17.44 -31.05
N LEU A 364 5.40 16.59 -30.52
CA LEU A 364 5.52 15.13 -30.55
C LEU A 364 4.61 14.50 -31.60
N GLU A 365 4.15 15.24 -32.61
CA GLU A 365 3.19 14.75 -33.60
C GLU A 365 3.64 13.43 -34.26
N ASP A 366 4.93 13.34 -34.58
CA ASP A 366 5.59 12.20 -35.25
C ASP A 366 5.92 11.02 -34.33
N TYR A 367 5.71 11.15 -33.02
CA TYR A 367 6.10 10.13 -32.05
C TYR A 367 4.90 9.33 -31.53
N PRO A 368 5.10 8.04 -31.17
CA PRO A 368 4.12 7.31 -30.40
C PRO A 368 3.96 7.98 -29.04
N LYS A 369 2.76 8.51 -28.78
CA LYS A 369 2.46 9.28 -27.58
C LYS A 369 1.12 8.89 -26.97
N CYS A 370 1.01 9.04 -25.67
CA CYS A 370 -0.25 8.97 -24.96
C CYS A 370 -0.35 10.07 -23.90
N VAL A 371 -1.59 10.38 -23.51
CA VAL A 371 -1.89 11.33 -22.44
C VAL A 371 -2.39 10.53 -21.24
N GLU A 372 -1.86 10.84 -20.06
CA GLU A 372 -2.23 10.18 -18.82
C GLU A 372 -2.61 11.23 -17.77
N LEU A 373 -3.57 10.89 -16.92
CA LEU A 373 -3.85 11.70 -15.73
C LEU A 373 -2.64 11.70 -14.82
N GLY A 374 -2.42 12.83 -14.14
CA GLY A 374 -1.44 12.87 -13.08
C GLY A 374 -1.79 11.90 -11.96
N ASN A 375 -0.76 11.42 -11.29
CA ASN A 375 -0.83 10.73 -10.03
C ASN A 375 -0.05 11.54 -8.99
N LEU A 376 -0.15 11.15 -7.72
CA LEU A 376 0.81 11.53 -6.71
C LEU A 376 1.89 10.46 -6.66
N ASP A 377 3.00 10.64 -7.37
CA ASP A 377 4.17 9.76 -7.26
C ASP A 377 5.37 10.50 -6.65
N ASN A 378 6.55 9.87 -6.68
CA ASN A 378 7.73 10.43 -6.03
C ASN A 378 8.29 11.63 -6.80
N ASP A 379 8.09 11.67 -8.12
CA ASP A 379 8.55 12.74 -9.00
C ASP A 379 7.58 13.91 -9.02
N THR A 380 6.28 13.61 -9.00
CA THR A 380 5.18 14.58 -9.01
C THR A 380 4.65 14.88 -7.61
N PHE A 381 5.37 14.51 -6.54
CA PHE A 381 4.91 14.59 -5.15
C PHE A 381 4.44 16.00 -4.72
N ILE A 382 4.90 17.04 -5.40
CA ILE A 382 4.48 18.44 -5.22
C ILE A 382 2.98 18.68 -5.52
N SER A 383 2.37 17.79 -6.31
CA SER A 383 0.92 17.69 -6.54
C SER A 383 0.14 17.16 -5.34
N ASP A 384 0.80 16.97 -4.20
CA ASP A 384 0.09 16.76 -2.94
C ASP A 384 -0.74 18.00 -2.59
N ARG A 385 -2.03 17.81 -2.28
CA ARG A 385 -2.98 18.91 -1.99
C ARG A 385 -2.55 19.79 -0.81
N THR A 386 -1.77 19.27 0.12
CA THR A 386 -1.26 20.04 1.27
C THR A 386 -0.06 20.93 0.88
N ILE A 387 0.66 20.58 -0.19
CA ILE A 387 1.67 21.42 -0.83
C ILE A 387 0.96 22.44 -1.74
N GLY A 388 0.05 21.96 -2.61
CA GLY A 388 -0.90 22.77 -3.36
C GLY A 388 -0.44 23.21 -4.77
N ILE A 389 0.50 22.47 -5.38
CA ILE A 389 1.10 22.84 -6.66
C ILE A 389 0.77 21.78 -7.72
N PRO A 390 -0.10 22.06 -8.71
CA PRO A 390 -0.32 21.11 -9.81
C PRO A 390 0.98 20.93 -10.61
N SER A 391 1.30 19.68 -10.96
CA SER A 391 2.51 19.33 -11.68
C SER A 391 2.22 18.63 -13.02
N GLN A 392 2.96 18.99 -14.06
CA GLN A 392 2.94 18.33 -15.37
C GLN A 392 4.30 17.69 -15.69
N TRP A 393 4.29 16.71 -16.57
CA TRP A 393 5.51 16.01 -16.98
C TRP A 393 5.37 15.39 -18.38
N ILE A 394 6.34 15.64 -19.26
CA ILE A 394 6.52 14.84 -20.47
C ILE A 394 7.60 13.81 -20.15
N TRP A 395 7.19 12.55 -20.09
CA TRP A 395 8.01 11.45 -19.60
C TRP A 395 8.31 10.46 -20.72
N THR A 396 9.60 10.13 -20.85
CA THR A 396 10.09 9.03 -21.68
C THR A 396 10.45 7.86 -20.76
N HIS A 397 9.67 6.78 -20.83
CA HIS A 397 9.77 5.67 -19.88
C HIS A 397 11.08 4.89 -20.09
N PRO A 398 11.90 4.61 -19.05
CA PRO A 398 13.19 3.91 -19.18
C PRO A 398 13.06 2.41 -19.50
N GLY A 399 11.94 1.79 -19.11
CA GLY A 399 11.59 0.41 -19.44
C GLY A 399 12.51 -0.58 -18.72
N ALA A 400 12.93 -1.63 -19.42
CA ALA A 400 13.83 -2.65 -18.87
C ALA A 400 15.28 -2.14 -18.61
N TYR A 401 15.60 -0.91 -19.05
CA TYR A 401 16.92 -0.30 -18.94
C TYR A 401 17.06 0.58 -17.69
N HIS A 402 15.97 0.83 -16.97
CA HIS A 402 15.95 1.67 -15.77
C HIS A 402 17.04 1.28 -14.77
N HIS A 403 17.83 2.27 -14.35
CA HIS A 403 18.95 2.11 -13.42
C HIS A 403 19.99 1.05 -13.84
N SER A 404 20.09 0.72 -15.12
CA SER A 404 21.06 -0.24 -15.64
C SER A 404 22.36 0.45 -15.99
N SER A 405 23.50 -0.21 -15.79
CA SER A 405 24.79 0.22 -16.38
C SER A 405 24.77 0.34 -17.91
N TYR A 406 23.73 -0.18 -18.58
CA TYR A 406 23.51 0.03 -20.00
C TYR A 406 22.99 1.45 -20.32
N ASP A 407 22.25 2.04 -19.38
CA ASP A 407 21.72 3.39 -19.49
C ASP A 407 22.89 4.39 -19.47
N SER A 408 23.26 4.85 -20.65
CA SER A 408 24.51 5.58 -20.87
C SER A 408 24.33 6.61 -21.98
N PHE A 409 25.21 7.61 -21.95
CA PHE A 409 25.15 8.86 -22.72
C PHE A 409 24.72 8.73 -24.20
N ASP A 410 25.20 7.72 -24.93
CA ASP A 410 24.86 7.54 -26.36
C ASP A 410 24.01 6.31 -26.67
N ARG A 411 23.79 5.40 -25.70
CA ARG A 411 23.11 4.12 -25.98
C ARG A 411 21.61 4.21 -25.86
N MET A 412 21.13 4.97 -24.87
CA MET A 412 19.70 5.05 -24.51
C MET A 412 19.12 6.45 -24.65
N THR A 413 19.88 7.40 -25.20
CA THR A 413 19.49 8.81 -25.33
C THR A 413 19.09 9.15 -26.77
N ASP A 414 17.83 9.52 -26.99
CA ASP A 414 17.35 10.21 -28.19
C ASP A 414 17.43 11.73 -27.95
N TRP A 415 18.52 12.31 -28.43
CA TRP A 415 18.79 13.76 -28.31
C TRP A 415 17.77 14.61 -29.08
N THR A 416 17.25 14.13 -30.20
CA THR A 416 16.27 14.87 -31.01
C THR A 416 14.95 14.96 -30.25
N LEU A 417 14.51 13.83 -29.68
CA LEU A 417 13.36 13.80 -28.78
C LEU A 417 13.57 14.72 -27.58
N GLY A 418 14.73 14.63 -26.90
CA GLY A 418 15.06 15.53 -25.79
C GLY A 418 14.95 17.01 -26.17
N GLY A 419 15.45 17.39 -27.34
CA GLY A 419 15.29 18.74 -27.90
C GLY A 419 13.82 19.13 -28.10
N LYS A 420 12.99 18.25 -28.68
CA LYS A 420 11.55 18.48 -28.85
C LYS A 420 10.81 18.63 -27.52
N VAL A 421 11.14 17.82 -26.50
CA VAL A 421 10.56 17.96 -25.15
C VAL A 421 10.95 19.28 -24.50
N ILE A 422 12.22 19.69 -24.61
CA ILE A 422 12.69 21.00 -24.13
C ILE A 422 11.94 22.13 -24.83
N ALA A 423 11.74 22.03 -26.16
CA ALA A 423 10.98 23.02 -26.94
C ALA A 423 9.53 23.12 -26.46
N ALA A 424 8.87 21.97 -26.24
CA ALA A 424 7.50 21.88 -25.76
C ALA A 424 7.34 22.54 -24.38
N VAL A 425 8.15 22.12 -23.40
CA VAL A 425 8.10 22.68 -22.04
C VAL A 425 8.45 24.17 -22.04
N SER A 426 9.46 24.58 -22.80
CA SER A 426 9.85 25.99 -22.92
C SER A 426 8.73 26.84 -23.50
N THR A 427 8.05 26.35 -24.54
CA THR A 427 6.92 27.05 -25.17
C THR A 427 5.76 27.19 -24.19
N TYR A 428 5.41 26.10 -23.50
CA TYR A 428 4.38 26.11 -22.48
C TYR A 428 4.64 27.14 -21.37
N VAL A 429 5.85 27.08 -20.79
CA VAL A 429 6.28 28.01 -19.74
C VAL A 429 6.30 29.44 -20.24
N ALA A 430 6.83 29.70 -21.43
CA ALA A 430 6.88 31.04 -22.02
C ALA A 430 5.48 31.62 -22.24
N VAL A 431 4.55 30.84 -22.79
CA VAL A 431 3.16 31.28 -23.03
C VAL A 431 2.49 31.68 -21.72
N LEU A 432 2.59 30.85 -20.67
CA LEU A 432 1.98 31.18 -19.38
C LEU A 432 2.69 32.34 -18.69
N ALA A 433 4.02 32.38 -18.73
CA ALA A 433 4.81 33.40 -18.06
C ALA A 433 4.67 34.78 -18.70
N SER A 434 4.45 34.86 -20.02
CA SER A 434 4.33 36.12 -20.76
C SER A 434 2.88 36.50 -21.10
N ALA A 435 1.88 35.75 -20.64
CA ALA A 435 0.49 35.94 -21.05
C ALA A 435 -0.04 37.34 -20.67
N GLY A 436 -0.39 38.12 -21.69
CA GLY A 436 -1.13 39.38 -21.56
C GLY A 436 -2.64 39.17 -21.57
N ARG A 437 -3.42 40.26 -21.53
CA ARG A 437 -4.90 40.21 -21.46
C ARG A 437 -5.53 39.40 -22.59
N GLU A 438 -5.06 39.58 -23.83
CA GLU A 438 -5.58 38.84 -24.99
C GLU A 438 -5.25 37.35 -24.92
N THR A 439 -4.00 36.99 -24.62
CA THR A 439 -3.59 35.59 -24.44
C THR A 439 -4.38 34.91 -23.33
N ILE A 440 -4.64 35.60 -22.21
CA ILE A 440 -5.47 35.07 -21.11
C ILE A 440 -6.90 34.80 -21.59
N ARG A 441 -7.50 35.71 -22.36
CA ARG A 441 -8.84 35.53 -22.95
C ARG A 441 -8.88 34.31 -23.87
N ASP A 442 -7.89 34.16 -24.73
CA ASP A 442 -7.83 33.08 -25.71
C ASP A 442 -7.60 31.72 -25.02
N LEU A 443 -6.70 31.66 -24.02
CA LEU A 443 -6.48 30.47 -23.19
C LEU A 443 -7.77 30.02 -22.49
N ARG A 444 -8.56 30.98 -22.00
CA ARG A 444 -9.82 30.71 -21.32
C ARG A 444 -10.88 30.15 -22.27
N GLN A 445 -11.02 30.73 -23.46
CA GLN A 445 -11.95 30.22 -24.48
C GLN A 445 -11.56 28.81 -24.91
N HIS A 446 -10.27 28.59 -25.18
CA HIS A 446 -9.74 27.27 -25.52
C HIS A 446 -10.00 26.24 -24.40
N ALA A 447 -9.70 26.59 -23.15
CA ALA A 447 -9.96 25.70 -22.01
C ALA A 447 -11.45 25.36 -21.84
N SER A 448 -12.37 26.30 -22.10
CA SER A 448 -13.81 26.01 -22.07
C SER A 448 -14.22 25.02 -23.16
N MET A 449 -13.73 25.21 -24.39
CA MET A 449 -14.00 24.30 -25.50
C MET A 449 -13.50 22.88 -25.20
N GLU A 450 -12.27 22.75 -24.70
CA GLU A 450 -11.69 21.44 -24.36
C GLU A 450 -12.39 20.79 -23.15
N ALA A 451 -12.81 21.57 -22.16
CA ALA A 451 -13.64 21.09 -21.05
C ALA A 451 -14.94 20.45 -21.54
N GLN A 452 -15.64 21.13 -22.45
CA GLN A 452 -16.88 20.61 -23.04
C GLN A 452 -16.63 19.34 -23.85
N ARG A 453 -15.55 19.31 -24.64
CA ARG A 453 -15.14 18.14 -25.42
C ARG A 453 -14.88 16.92 -24.54
N GLU A 454 -14.11 17.07 -23.46
CA GLU A 454 -13.80 15.96 -22.55
C GLU A 454 -15.03 15.40 -21.84
N ILE A 455 -16.02 16.25 -21.50
CA ILE A 455 -17.32 15.78 -20.97
C ILE A 455 -18.07 14.94 -22.01
N LEU A 456 -18.12 15.41 -23.26
CA LEU A 456 -18.80 14.72 -24.34
C LEU A 456 -18.13 13.38 -24.69
N ASP A 457 -16.79 13.32 -24.66
CA ASP A 457 -16.04 12.08 -24.88
C ASP A 457 -16.22 11.11 -23.72
N GLY A 458 -16.19 11.59 -22.48
CA GLY A 458 -16.55 10.79 -21.30
C GLY A 458 -17.96 10.19 -21.40
N MET A 459 -18.94 10.99 -21.84
CA MET A 459 -20.31 10.53 -22.08
C MET A 459 -20.38 9.41 -23.12
N LYS A 460 -19.61 9.48 -24.22
CA LYS A 460 -19.56 8.40 -25.23
C LYS A 460 -19.10 7.07 -24.61
N HIS A 461 -18.06 7.11 -23.78
CA HIS A 461 -17.55 5.92 -23.09
C HIS A 461 -18.57 5.34 -22.10
N LEU A 462 -19.25 6.19 -21.32
CA LEU A 462 -20.28 5.76 -20.37
C LEU A 462 -21.48 5.12 -21.08
N VAL A 463 -21.92 5.68 -22.20
CA VAL A 463 -23.01 5.10 -23.01
C VAL A 463 -22.63 3.72 -23.55
N ARG A 464 -21.38 3.54 -24.00
CA ARG A 464 -20.88 2.23 -24.44
C ARG A 464 -20.92 1.22 -23.28
N ASP A 465 -20.38 1.58 -22.12
CA ASP A 465 -20.34 0.68 -20.96
C ASP A 465 -21.74 0.30 -20.44
N LEU A 466 -22.71 1.23 -20.50
CA LEU A 466 -24.12 0.96 -20.18
C LEU A 466 -24.78 0.02 -21.18
N ARG A 467 -24.54 0.20 -22.49
CA ARG A 467 -25.06 -0.71 -23.54
C ARG A 467 -24.50 -2.12 -23.37
N GLU A 468 -23.24 -2.24 -23.00
CA GLU A 468 -22.55 -3.51 -22.74
C GLU A 468 -22.85 -4.08 -21.32
N ARG A 469 -23.73 -3.43 -20.54
CA ARG A 469 -24.12 -3.83 -19.17
C ARG A 469 -22.94 -4.00 -18.21
N LYS A 470 -21.88 -3.21 -18.40
CA LYS A 470 -20.66 -3.24 -17.57
C LYS A 470 -20.80 -2.49 -16.25
N ILE A 471 -21.70 -1.49 -16.19
CA ILE A 471 -21.87 -0.61 -15.02
C ILE A 471 -23.35 -0.32 -14.72
N PRO A 472 -23.73 -0.06 -13.44
CA PRO A 472 -25.02 0.52 -13.09
C PRO A 472 -25.20 1.94 -13.66
N LEU A 473 -26.45 2.34 -13.93
CA LEU A 473 -26.77 3.72 -14.32
C LEU A 473 -26.30 4.75 -13.28
N GLU A 474 -26.42 4.44 -11.99
CA GLU A 474 -25.99 5.34 -10.93
C GLU A 474 -24.48 5.55 -10.92
N THR A 475 -23.69 4.52 -11.23
CA THR A 475 -22.24 4.64 -11.41
C THR A 475 -21.90 5.48 -12.64
N ALA A 476 -22.66 5.35 -13.73
CA ALA A 476 -22.46 6.21 -14.90
C ALA A 476 -22.75 7.68 -14.59
N ARG A 477 -23.81 7.96 -13.81
CA ARG A 477 -24.11 9.32 -13.32
C ARG A 477 -23.01 9.86 -12.42
N GLU A 478 -22.53 9.07 -11.47
CA GLU A 478 -21.43 9.45 -10.58
C GLU A 478 -20.15 9.76 -11.38
N LYS A 479 -19.81 8.95 -12.39
CA LYS A 479 -18.69 9.20 -13.31
C LYS A 479 -18.85 10.48 -14.12
N LEU A 480 -20.03 10.72 -14.72
CA LEU A 480 -20.29 11.94 -15.47
C LEU A 480 -20.19 13.19 -14.56
N ASN A 481 -20.73 13.10 -13.34
CA ASN A 481 -20.65 14.17 -12.35
C ASN A 481 -19.21 14.46 -11.94
N PHE A 482 -18.40 13.41 -11.76
CA PHE A 482 -16.98 13.56 -11.48
C PHE A 482 -16.24 14.25 -12.62
N ILE A 483 -16.44 13.80 -13.87
CA ILE A 483 -15.80 14.43 -15.04
C ILE A 483 -16.21 15.90 -15.13
N ALA A 484 -17.51 16.21 -15.04
CA ALA A 484 -18.00 17.58 -15.11
C ALA A 484 -17.49 18.46 -13.96
N HIS A 485 -17.51 17.95 -12.72
CA HIS A 485 -16.96 18.66 -11.57
C HIS A 485 -15.46 18.92 -11.74
N TRP A 486 -14.71 17.92 -12.22
CA TRP A 486 -13.29 18.06 -12.47
C TRP A 486 -13.00 19.15 -13.52
N GLN A 487 -13.75 19.20 -14.63
CA GLN A 487 -13.60 20.27 -15.61
C GLN A 487 -13.93 21.66 -15.05
N ARG A 488 -14.97 21.76 -14.21
CA ARG A 488 -15.32 23.02 -13.52
C ARG A 488 -14.18 23.48 -12.61
N GLU A 489 -13.57 22.58 -11.85
CA GLU A 489 -12.43 22.91 -10.99
C GLU A 489 -11.18 23.30 -11.80
N ARG A 490 -10.92 22.63 -12.95
CA ARG A 490 -9.85 23.05 -13.88
C ARG A 490 -10.08 24.48 -14.35
N LEU A 491 -11.29 24.84 -14.79
CA LEU A 491 -11.62 26.21 -15.19
C LEU A 491 -11.56 27.19 -14.01
N ALA A 492 -12.03 26.80 -12.82
CA ALA A 492 -11.96 27.63 -11.62
C ALA A 492 -10.51 27.96 -11.22
N SER A 493 -9.54 27.09 -11.55
CA SER A 493 -8.12 27.32 -11.27
C SER A 493 -7.54 28.56 -11.98
N PHE A 494 -8.19 29.11 -13.01
CA PHE A 494 -7.83 30.40 -13.62
C PHE A 494 -7.81 31.57 -12.63
N ARG A 495 -8.58 31.48 -11.52
CA ARG A 495 -8.56 32.50 -10.45
C ARG A 495 -7.16 32.70 -9.86
N ARG A 496 -6.30 31.68 -9.91
CA ARG A 496 -4.89 31.76 -9.49
C ARG A 496 -4.01 32.49 -10.51
N PHE A 497 -4.43 32.55 -11.77
CA PHE A 497 -3.64 33.08 -12.89
C PHE A 497 -4.00 34.53 -13.24
N SER A 498 -5.27 34.91 -13.07
CA SER A 498 -5.80 36.25 -13.35
C SER A 498 -7.04 36.57 -12.49
N ALA A 499 -7.18 37.83 -12.07
CA ALA A 499 -8.37 38.35 -11.39
C ALA A 499 -9.47 38.63 -12.42
N ASP A 500 -10.27 37.62 -12.76
CA ASP A 500 -11.24 37.67 -13.86
C ASP A 500 -12.69 37.44 -13.38
N SER A 501 -13.62 38.25 -13.89
CA SER A 501 -15.05 38.22 -13.56
C SER A 501 -15.85 37.20 -14.37
N ASN A 502 -15.33 36.66 -15.48
CA ASN A 502 -16.13 35.85 -16.42
C ASN A 502 -16.16 34.33 -16.11
N LEU A 503 -15.54 33.89 -15.01
CA LEU A 503 -15.47 32.46 -14.67
C LEU A 503 -16.81 31.86 -14.26
N ALA A 504 -17.74 32.67 -13.74
CA ALA A 504 -19.08 32.20 -13.36
C ALA A 504 -19.93 31.82 -14.58
N ALA A 505 -19.78 32.53 -15.71
CA ALA A 505 -20.48 32.21 -16.94
C ALA A 505 -20.03 30.84 -17.50
N LEU A 506 -18.71 30.60 -17.54
CA LEU A 506 -18.15 29.32 -17.99
C LEU A 506 -18.56 28.16 -17.10
N ASP A 507 -18.58 28.37 -15.78
CA ASP A 507 -19.10 27.38 -14.83
C ASP A 507 -20.55 27.01 -15.14
N GLY A 508 -21.38 28.00 -15.47
CA GLY A 508 -22.77 27.83 -15.89
C GLY A 508 -22.91 27.03 -17.18
N GLU A 509 -22.07 27.28 -18.19
CA GLU A 509 -22.05 26.51 -19.46
C GLU A 509 -21.75 25.02 -19.20
N ILE A 510 -20.72 24.73 -18.40
CA ILE A 510 -20.35 23.34 -18.06
C ILE A 510 -21.45 22.66 -17.23
N ALA A 511 -22.05 23.37 -16.28
CA ALA A 511 -23.17 22.86 -15.50
C ALA A 511 -24.39 22.54 -16.37
N ALA A 512 -24.73 23.41 -17.33
CA ALA A 512 -25.83 23.19 -18.28
C ALA A 512 -25.57 21.99 -19.19
N LEU A 513 -24.35 21.86 -19.72
CA LEU A 513 -23.93 20.70 -20.50
C LEU A 513 -24.04 19.40 -19.70
N SER A 514 -23.51 19.38 -18.48
CA SER A 514 -23.58 18.21 -17.60
C SER A 514 -25.03 17.82 -17.28
N ALA A 515 -25.90 18.80 -17.01
CA ALA A 515 -27.31 18.54 -16.74
C ALA A 515 -28.04 17.95 -17.97
N ARG A 516 -27.70 18.42 -19.18
CA ARG A 516 -28.22 17.87 -20.44
C ARG A 516 -27.79 16.41 -20.64
N GLU A 517 -26.50 16.11 -20.48
CA GLU A 517 -26.00 14.74 -20.67
C GLU A 517 -26.48 13.79 -19.56
N GLN A 518 -26.69 14.27 -18.32
CA GLN A 518 -27.34 13.49 -17.26
C GLN A 518 -28.76 13.07 -17.62
N LYS A 519 -29.55 13.95 -18.25
CA LYS A 519 -30.90 13.60 -18.74
C LYS A 519 -30.82 12.49 -19.78
N ARG A 520 -29.88 12.58 -20.72
CA ARG A 520 -29.65 11.57 -21.76
C ARG A 520 -29.20 10.22 -21.21
N LEU A 521 -28.48 10.16 -20.08
CA LEU A 521 -28.17 8.90 -19.41
C LEU A 521 -29.43 8.16 -18.93
N ALA A 522 -30.52 8.87 -18.59
CA ALA A 522 -31.76 8.26 -18.12
C ALA A 522 -32.42 7.36 -19.18
N ASP A 523 -32.19 7.64 -20.47
CA ASP A 523 -32.68 6.82 -21.59
C ASP A 523 -32.16 5.37 -21.54
N PHE A 524 -31.06 5.14 -20.81
CA PHE A 524 -30.42 3.84 -20.64
C PHE A 524 -30.83 3.10 -19.36
N ALA A 525 -31.80 3.61 -18.60
CA ALA A 525 -32.22 3.01 -17.33
C ALA A 525 -32.64 1.52 -17.45
N LYS A 526 -33.20 1.11 -18.59
CA LYS A 526 -33.59 -0.28 -18.86
C LYS A 526 -32.39 -1.25 -18.93
N ASN A 527 -31.17 -0.75 -19.10
CA ASN A 527 -29.94 -1.54 -19.18
C ASN A 527 -29.16 -1.58 -17.86
N ALA A 528 -29.68 -0.94 -16.80
CA ALA A 528 -28.97 -0.79 -15.54
C ALA A 528 -29.03 -2.08 -14.69
N ILE A 529 -27.86 -2.53 -14.23
CA ILE A 529 -27.77 -3.53 -13.17
C ILE A 529 -27.97 -2.87 -11.79
N PRO A 530 -28.46 -3.61 -10.77
CA PRO A 530 -28.66 -3.06 -9.42
C PRO A 530 -27.35 -2.57 -8.79
N LEU A 531 -27.42 -1.48 -8.02
CA LEU A 531 -26.28 -1.00 -7.25
C LEU A 531 -25.95 -2.00 -6.11
N PRO A 532 -24.69 -2.45 -5.97
CA PRO A 532 -24.31 -3.33 -4.88
C PRO A 532 -24.51 -2.67 -3.52
N ALA A 533 -24.87 -3.48 -2.51
CA ALA A 533 -24.88 -3.03 -1.13
C ALA A 533 -23.45 -2.77 -0.64
N LEU A 534 -23.29 -1.75 0.22
CA LEU A 534 -21.99 -1.44 0.82
C LEU A 534 -21.45 -2.63 1.64
N THR A 535 -20.14 -2.85 1.57
CA THR A 535 -19.43 -3.78 2.45
C THR A 535 -19.35 -3.21 3.89
N SER A 536 -18.95 -4.06 4.85
CA SER A 536 -18.73 -3.59 6.22
C SER A 536 -17.57 -2.59 6.32
N ARG A 537 -16.55 -2.70 5.46
CA ARG A 537 -15.46 -1.72 5.37
C ARG A 537 -15.93 -0.41 4.77
N GLU A 538 -16.74 -0.43 3.72
CA GLU A 538 -17.32 0.78 3.13
C GLU A 538 -18.24 1.51 4.11
N ARG A 539 -19.04 0.77 4.89
CA ARG A 539 -19.84 1.33 5.99
C ARG A 539 -18.98 1.99 7.08
N LEU A 540 -17.84 1.38 7.41
CA LEU A 540 -16.88 1.98 8.35
C LEU A 540 -16.22 3.23 7.74
N ALA A 541 -15.84 3.18 6.46
CA ALA A 541 -15.26 4.31 5.73
C ALA A 541 -16.24 5.51 5.68
N GLN A 542 -17.53 5.27 5.44
CA GLN A 542 -18.57 6.30 5.47
C GLN A 542 -18.68 6.99 6.84
N ASN A 543 -18.28 6.28 7.89
CA ASN A 543 -18.31 6.78 9.26
C ASN A 543 -17.00 7.47 9.68
N MET A 544 -15.97 7.48 8.83
CA MET A 544 -14.63 8.00 9.15
C MET A 544 -14.35 9.29 8.39
N VAL A 545 -13.91 10.34 9.08
CA VAL A 545 -13.32 11.52 8.46
C VAL A 545 -11.85 11.57 8.86
N ILE A 546 -10.97 11.64 7.87
CA ILE A 546 -9.52 11.59 8.08
C ILE A 546 -8.93 12.94 7.73
N ARG A 547 -8.29 13.57 8.72
CA ARG A 547 -7.62 14.86 8.54
C ARG A 547 -6.12 14.66 8.62
N ARG A 548 -5.42 15.07 7.57
CA ARG A 548 -3.95 15.13 7.53
C ARG A 548 -3.44 16.21 8.48
N LYS A 549 -2.39 15.90 9.25
CA LYS A 549 -1.78 16.83 10.21
C LYS A 549 -0.53 17.52 9.68
N GLU A 550 0.05 16.98 8.61
CA GLU A 550 1.28 17.45 8.02
C GLU A 550 1.15 17.73 6.53
N ILE A 551 2.11 18.53 6.06
CA ILE A 551 2.35 18.76 4.64
C ILE A 551 3.11 17.58 4.02
N GLY A 552 2.72 17.22 2.80
CA GLY A 552 3.29 16.10 2.07
C GLY A 552 2.85 14.75 2.61
N MET A 553 3.34 13.71 1.96
CA MET A 553 3.04 12.34 2.30
C MET A 553 4.03 11.81 3.36
N PRO A 554 3.56 11.07 4.39
CA PRO A 554 4.45 10.30 5.25
C PRO A 554 5.25 9.28 4.42
N PHE A 555 6.58 9.42 4.43
CA PHE A 555 7.49 8.68 3.55
C PHE A 555 8.49 7.82 4.34
N CYS A 556 9.34 8.44 5.16
CA CYS A 556 10.31 7.69 6.00
C CYS A 556 9.70 7.18 7.32
N LEU A 557 8.50 7.64 7.68
CA LEU A 557 7.83 7.32 8.94
C LEU A 557 8.73 7.63 10.15
N ALA A 558 9.41 8.77 10.14
CA ALA A 558 10.50 9.10 11.07
C ALA A 558 10.05 9.08 12.54
N ARG A 559 8.79 9.43 12.82
CA ARG A 559 8.21 9.42 14.18
C ARG A 559 7.82 8.04 14.70
N ILE A 560 7.73 7.06 13.80
CA ILE A 560 7.33 5.69 14.17
C ILE A 560 8.60 4.93 14.56
N PRO A 561 8.63 4.26 15.72
CA PRO A 561 9.73 3.38 16.08
C PRO A 561 10.03 2.39 14.97
N TYR A 562 11.31 2.22 14.63
CA TYR A 562 11.76 1.41 13.50
C TYR A 562 11.07 0.03 13.39
N LYS A 563 10.87 -0.65 14.52
CA LYS A 563 10.23 -1.98 14.60
C LYS A 563 8.73 -1.98 14.27
N GLU A 564 8.05 -0.85 14.42
CA GLU A 564 6.60 -0.69 14.17
C GLU A 564 6.30 -0.12 12.77
N ARG A 565 7.32 0.37 12.04
CA ARG A 565 7.16 0.86 10.67
C ARG A 565 6.63 -0.25 9.76
N LEU A 566 5.69 0.12 8.87
CA LEU A 566 5.11 -0.76 7.86
C LEU A 566 5.48 -0.25 6.47
N SER A 567 5.58 -1.17 5.51
CA SER A 567 5.62 -0.79 4.10
C SER A 567 4.36 -0.03 3.75
N ARG A 568 4.52 0.99 2.91
CA ARG A 568 3.39 1.70 2.31
C ARG A 568 2.55 0.70 1.50
N PRO A 569 1.22 0.64 1.70
CA PRO A 569 0.35 -0.15 0.84
C PRO A 569 0.33 0.40 -0.59
N GLU A 570 0.02 -0.47 -1.55
CA GLU A 570 -0.16 -0.10 -2.96
C GLU A 570 -1.19 1.03 -3.14
N ASN A 571 -0.93 1.95 -4.07
CA ASN A 571 -1.76 3.11 -4.43
C ASN A 571 -2.15 4.04 -3.27
N PHE A 572 -1.50 3.90 -2.10
CA PHE A 572 -1.89 4.63 -0.89
C PHE A 572 -1.69 6.14 -1.05
N GLU A 573 -0.65 6.57 -1.75
CA GLU A 573 -0.35 7.96 -2.09
C GLU A 573 -1.55 8.68 -2.73
N GLN A 574 -2.18 8.04 -3.70
CA GLN A 574 -3.29 8.65 -4.42
C GLN A 574 -4.54 8.80 -3.56
N ILE A 575 -4.94 7.75 -2.82
CA ILE A 575 -6.07 7.85 -1.89
C ILE A 575 -5.78 8.83 -0.75
N PHE A 576 -4.53 8.90 -0.28
CA PHE A 576 -4.09 9.85 0.75
C PHE A 576 -4.25 11.30 0.28
N ASN A 577 -4.07 11.56 -1.01
CA ASN A 577 -4.27 12.90 -1.58
C ASN A 577 -5.73 13.38 -1.50
N TRP A 578 -6.70 12.46 -1.50
CA TRP A 578 -8.13 12.77 -1.34
C TRP A 578 -8.57 13.04 0.11
N LEU A 579 -7.71 12.81 1.11
CA LEU A 579 -8.03 12.97 2.54
C LEU A 579 -7.90 14.42 2.99
N ASP A 580 -8.97 15.20 2.81
CA ASP A 580 -9.01 16.64 3.09
C ASP A 580 -9.51 17.01 4.51
N GLY A 581 -9.89 16.03 5.33
CA GLY A 581 -10.49 16.25 6.65
C GLY A 581 -11.92 16.77 6.64
N LYS A 582 -12.57 16.84 5.47
CA LYS A 582 -13.98 17.23 5.29
C LYS A 582 -14.82 16.05 4.81
N LYS A 583 -14.35 15.37 3.76
CA LYS A 583 -15.00 14.18 3.20
C LYS A 583 -14.88 13.00 4.14
N ASP A 584 -15.87 12.12 4.11
CA ASP A 584 -15.67 10.81 4.72
C ASP A 584 -14.80 9.92 3.83
N PHE A 585 -14.25 8.87 4.43
CA PHE A 585 -13.30 8.01 3.75
C PHE A 585 -13.98 7.23 2.62
N LEU A 586 -15.30 6.97 2.67
CA LEU A 586 -16.01 6.33 1.56
C LEU A 586 -16.09 7.26 0.35
N GLU A 587 -16.34 8.56 0.56
CA GLU A 587 -16.30 9.55 -0.51
C GLU A 587 -14.89 9.66 -1.12
N ALA A 588 -13.83 9.65 -0.31
CA ALA A 588 -12.45 9.62 -0.81
C ALA A 588 -12.16 8.34 -1.62
N LEU A 589 -12.61 7.17 -1.17
CA LEU A 589 -12.50 5.90 -1.90
C LEU A 589 -13.21 5.95 -3.25
N ARG A 590 -14.39 6.60 -3.31
CA ARG A 590 -15.12 6.80 -4.56
C ARG A 590 -14.38 7.74 -5.50
N LEU A 591 -13.82 8.85 -5.02
CA LEU A 591 -13.04 9.76 -5.85
C LEU A 591 -11.77 9.08 -6.40
N PHE A 592 -11.08 8.29 -5.57
CA PHE A 592 -9.98 7.44 -6.02
C PHE A 592 -10.45 6.47 -7.13
N TYR A 593 -11.59 5.79 -6.94
CA TYR A 593 -12.15 4.87 -7.95
C TYR A 593 -12.42 5.57 -9.28
N LEU A 594 -12.96 6.78 -9.22
CA LEU A 594 -13.32 7.57 -10.40
C LEU A 594 -12.07 8.09 -11.13
N GLU A 595 -11.00 8.38 -10.39
CA GLU A 595 -9.71 8.81 -10.94
C GLU A 595 -8.90 7.63 -11.52
N SER A 596 -8.83 6.49 -10.84
CA SER A 596 -8.03 5.32 -11.25
C SER A 596 -8.73 4.41 -12.26
N GLY A 597 -10.05 4.56 -12.45
CA GLY A 597 -10.85 3.77 -13.38
C GLY A 597 -11.26 2.38 -12.85
N GLY A 598 -10.84 1.98 -11.65
CA GLY A 598 -11.06 0.64 -11.10
C GLY A 598 -11.22 0.63 -9.58
N LYS A 599 -12.14 -0.21 -9.06
CA LYS A 599 -12.37 -0.30 -7.61
C LYS A 599 -11.23 -1.13 -6.99
N PRO A 600 -10.53 -0.63 -5.96
CA PRO A 600 -9.53 -1.37 -5.22
C PRO A 600 -10.02 -2.74 -4.73
N ALA A 601 -9.10 -3.70 -4.63
CA ALA A 601 -9.40 -4.97 -4.00
C ALA A 601 -9.67 -4.79 -2.50
N GLU A 602 -10.53 -5.61 -1.89
CA GLU A 602 -10.83 -5.52 -0.44
C GLU A 602 -9.56 -5.66 0.44
N LYS A 603 -8.56 -6.42 -0.05
CA LYS A 603 -7.24 -6.56 0.59
C LYS A 603 -6.47 -5.23 0.63
N GLU A 604 -6.51 -4.48 -0.46
CA GLU A 604 -5.85 -3.17 -0.61
C GLU A 604 -6.51 -2.15 0.32
N ILE A 605 -7.85 -2.05 0.28
CA ILE A 605 -8.64 -1.22 1.20
C ILE A 605 -8.30 -1.57 2.65
N SER A 606 -8.25 -2.85 2.99
CA SER A 606 -7.89 -3.30 4.35
C SER A 606 -6.46 -2.91 4.74
N GLY A 607 -5.51 -2.94 3.80
CA GLY A 607 -4.16 -2.42 3.98
C GLY A 607 -4.14 -0.93 4.30
N TRP A 608 -4.95 -0.14 3.60
CA TRP A 608 -5.10 1.30 3.85
C TRP A 608 -5.65 1.60 5.23
N PHE A 609 -6.68 0.88 5.69
CA PHE A 609 -7.19 1.02 7.06
C PHE A 609 -6.10 0.80 8.11
N ARG A 610 -5.34 -0.30 7.99
CA ARG A 610 -4.25 -0.62 8.93
C ARG A 610 -3.17 0.46 8.92
N TYR A 611 -2.81 0.95 7.74
CA TYR A 611 -1.79 1.97 7.60
C TYR A 611 -2.26 3.32 8.16
N LEU A 612 -3.52 3.72 7.91
CA LEU A 612 -4.12 4.93 8.47
C LEU A 612 -4.21 4.88 10.00
N GLU A 613 -4.55 3.74 10.59
CA GLU A 613 -4.54 3.54 12.05
C GLU A 613 -3.13 3.71 12.64
N LEU A 614 -2.11 3.18 11.95
CA LEU A 614 -0.72 3.39 12.33
C LEU A 614 -0.34 4.89 12.25
N LEU A 615 -0.63 5.53 11.12
CA LEU A 615 -0.38 6.96 10.93
C LEU A 615 -1.10 7.83 11.97
N ALA A 616 -2.32 7.46 12.36
CA ALA A 616 -3.08 8.14 13.39
C ALA A 616 -2.45 8.02 14.78
N ARG A 617 -1.93 6.83 15.12
CA ARG A 617 -1.25 6.56 16.40
C ARG A 617 -0.04 7.47 16.61
N TYR A 618 0.69 7.78 15.53
CA TYR A 618 1.90 8.62 15.58
C TYR A 618 1.67 10.06 15.11
N GLY A 619 0.41 10.48 14.97
CA GLY A 619 0.05 11.88 14.78
C GLY A 619 0.23 12.44 13.36
N TYR A 620 0.43 11.60 12.33
CA TYR A 620 0.46 12.06 10.93
C TYR A 620 -0.96 12.42 10.42
N VAL A 621 -1.97 11.72 10.93
CA VAL A 621 -3.38 11.99 10.66
C VAL A 621 -4.19 11.98 11.95
N SER A 622 -5.38 12.55 11.92
CA SER A 622 -6.42 12.30 12.93
C SER A 622 -7.64 11.68 12.27
N ILE A 623 -8.19 10.65 12.90
CA ILE A 623 -9.42 9.98 12.47
C ILE A 623 -10.53 10.39 13.43
N THR A 624 -11.61 10.96 12.90
CA THR A 624 -12.84 11.21 13.64
C THR A 624 -13.94 10.32 13.10
N TYR A 625 -14.88 9.94 13.97
CA TYR A 625 -15.99 9.07 13.61
C TYR A 625 -17.31 9.80 13.76
N LYS A 626 -18.15 9.79 12.71
CA LYS A 626 -19.47 10.46 12.72
C LYS A 626 -20.40 9.83 13.76
N LYS A 627 -20.30 8.52 13.95
CA LYS A 627 -21.07 7.71 14.92
C LYS A 627 -20.11 6.83 15.71
N ILE A 628 -20.19 6.92 17.04
CA ILE A 628 -19.39 6.11 17.96
C ILE A 628 -20.32 5.17 18.71
N LEU A 629 -20.04 3.87 18.65
CA LEU A 629 -20.79 2.87 19.41
C LEU A 629 -20.20 2.73 20.81
N THR A 630 -20.94 3.17 21.82
CA THR A 630 -20.52 3.11 23.23
C THR A 630 -20.96 1.79 23.89
N LYS A 631 -20.37 1.50 25.06
CA LYS A 631 -20.78 0.39 25.93
C LYS A 631 -22.30 0.37 26.18
N LYS A 632 -22.88 1.54 26.52
CA LYS A 632 -24.32 1.70 26.81
C LYS A 632 -25.18 1.41 25.58
N ASN A 633 -24.75 1.80 24.38
CA ASN A 633 -25.49 1.47 23.15
C ASN A 633 -25.54 -0.04 22.91
N ILE A 634 -24.42 -0.75 23.11
CA ILE A 634 -24.35 -2.21 22.98
C ILE A 634 -25.27 -2.88 24.00
N GLN A 635 -25.20 -2.47 25.27
CA GLN A 635 -26.05 -3.00 26.34
C GLN A 635 -27.54 -2.79 26.04
N ASN A 636 -27.93 -1.60 25.59
CA ASN A 636 -29.32 -1.29 25.24
C ASN A 636 -29.82 -2.13 24.06
N GLY A 637 -28.99 -2.32 23.02
CA GLY A 637 -29.33 -3.18 21.89
C GLY A 637 -29.56 -4.64 22.32
N LEU A 638 -28.66 -5.18 23.14
CA LEU A 638 -28.79 -6.53 23.68
C LEU A 638 -29.99 -6.69 24.64
N ARG A 639 -30.30 -5.68 25.48
CA ARG A 639 -31.51 -5.67 26.33
C ARG A 639 -32.78 -5.74 25.50
N LYS A 640 -32.88 -4.97 24.41
CA LYS A 640 -34.03 -5.01 23.48
C LYS A 640 -34.20 -6.41 22.86
N LEU A 641 -33.09 -7.11 22.63
CA LEU A 641 -33.09 -8.50 22.16
C LEU A 641 -33.35 -9.54 23.26
N GLY A 642 -33.63 -9.11 24.49
CA GLY A 642 -34.04 -10.00 25.58
C GLY A 642 -32.88 -10.58 26.40
N ILE A 643 -31.68 -10.01 26.32
CA ILE A 643 -30.57 -10.32 27.23
C ILE A 643 -30.75 -9.57 28.55
N LYS A 644 -30.61 -10.27 29.67
CA LYS A 644 -30.80 -9.77 31.04
C LYS A 644 -29.65 -10.21 31.95
N SER A 645 -29.56 -9.58 33.13
CA SER A 645 -28.68 -10.03 34.20
C SER A 645 -29.00 -11.48 34.58
N GLY A 646 -27.98 -12.30 34.84
CA GLY A 646 -28.10 -13.73 35.17
C GLY A 646 -28.22 -14.66 33.96
N ASP A 647 -28.30 -14.15 32.73
CA ASP A 647 -28.35 -14.98 31.52
C ASP A 647 -27.04 -15.76 31.31
N LYS A 648 -27.14 -16.90 30.63
CA LYS A 648 -25.97 -17.66 30.16
C LYS A 648 -25.92 -17.55 28.64
N VAL A 649 -24.84 -17.02 28.09
CA VAL A 649 -24.79 -16.66 26.66
C VAL A 649 -23.50 -17.12 26.00
N ILE A 650 -23.60 -17.52 24.74
CA ILE A 650 -22.46 -17.60 23.83
C ILE A 650 -22.55 -16.50 22.77
N LEU A 651 -21.43 -15.81 22.53
CA LEU A 651 -21.33 -14.77 21.50
C LEU A 651 -20.51 -15.22 20.30
N HIS A 652 -21.09 -15.07 19.11
CA HIS A 652 -20.35 -14.95 17.85
C HIS A 652 -20.58 -13.54 17.29
N SER A 653 -19.53 -12.91 16.75
CA SER A 653 -19.63 -11.54 16.26
C SER A 653 -18.66 -11.23 15.13
N SER A 654 -19.15 -10.47 14.14
CA SER A 654 -18.33 -9.70 13.21
C SER A 654 -18.06 -8.33 13.83
N PHE A 655 -16.84 -8.08 14.30
CA PHE A 655 -16.53 -6.82 15.00
C PHE A 655 -16.67 -5.58 14.09
N LEU A 656 -16.19 -5.68 12.85
CA LEU A 656 -16.20 -4.56 11.90
C LEU A 656 -17.62 -4.12 11.50
N SER A 657 -18.60 -5.04 11.51
CA SER A 657 -19.99 -4.70 11.15
C SER A 657 -20.68 -3.82 12.20
N LEU A 658 -20.17 -3.76 13.43
CA LEU A 658 -20.67 -2.87 14.48
C LEU A 658 -20.44 -1.38 14.16
N GLY A 659 -19.50 -1.08 13.25
CA GLY A 659 -18.96 0.26 13.03
C GLY A 659 -17.81 0.56 14.01
N HIS A 660 -17.60 1.84 14.33
CA HIS A 660 -16.55 2.21 15.28
C HIS A 660 -17.02 2.02 16.73
N VAL A 661 -16.37 1.11 17.44
CA VAL A 661 -16.64 0.84 18.87
C VAL A 661 -15.64 1.63 19.72
N GLN A 662 -16.17 2.44 20.65
CA GLN A 662 -15.35 3.22 21.59
C GLN A 662 -14.39 2.29 22.34
N ASN A 663 -13.10 2.62 22.39
CA ASN A 663 -12.06 1.83 23.06
C ASN A 663 -11.93 0.37 22.54
N GLY A 664 -12.42 0.10 21.33
CA GLY A 664 -12.19 -1.17 20.63
C GLY A 664 -12.96 -2.38 21.18
N PRO A 665 -12.48 -3.61 20.90
CA PRO A 665 -13.21 -4.86 21.20
C PRO A 665 -13.46 -5.10 22.69
N GLY A 666 -12.62 -4.56 23.57
CA GLY A 666 -12.78 -4.68 25.02
C GLY A 666 -14.10 -4.07 25.52
N THR A 667 -14.62 -3.05 24.84
CA THR A 667 -15.93 -2.47 25.14
C THR A 667 -17.08 -3.42 24.83
N VAL A 668 -16.97 -4.24 23.79
CA VAL A 668 -17.97 -5.28 23.49
C VAL A 668 -17.98 -6.33 24.61
N CYS A 669 -16.81 -6.78 25.03
CA CYS A 669 -16.65 -7.76 26.11
C CYS A 669 -17.23 -7.21 27.42
N LYS A 670 -16.82 -6.00 27.83
CA LYS A 670 -17.30 -5.34 29.06
C LYS A 670 -18.80 -5.06 29.00
N ALA A 671 -19.33 -4.62 27.86
CA ALA A 671 -20.77 -4.40 27.68
C ALA A 671 -21.55 -5.67 28.00
N LEU A 672 -21.12 -6.81 27.46
CA LEU A 672 -21.78 -8.10 27.66
C LEU A 672 -21.61 -8.61 29.09
N MET A 673 -20.40 -8.58 29.65
CA MET A 673 -20.10 -9.01 31.02
C MET A 673 -20.90 -8.22 32.07
N GLU A 674 -20.96 -6.89 31.94
CA GLU A 674 -21.73 -6.04 32.86
C GLU A 674 -23.24 -6.19 32.68
N LEU A 675 -23.71 -6.41 31.45
CA LEU A 675 -25.13 -6.63 31.17
C LEU A 675 -25.63 -7.95 31.78
N VAL A 676 -24.83 -9.00 31.60
CA VAL A 676 -25.12 -10.36 32.07
C VAL A 676 -24.84 -10.50 33.57
N SER A 677 -23.98 -9.65 34.13
CA SER A 677 -23.50 -9.63 35.52
C SER A 677 -22.70 -10.87 35.94
N PRO A 678 -21.95 -10.81 37.06
CA PRO A 678 -21.20 -11.97 37.57
C PRO A 678 -22.07 -13.18 37.93
N GLN A 679 -23.38 -12.99 38.11
CA GLN A 679 -24.35 -14.06 38.35
C GLN A 679 -24.71 -14.85 37.07
N GLY A 680 -24.46 -14.28 35.89
CA GLY A 680 -24.65 -14.96 34.60
C GLY A 680 -23.36 -15.59 34.07
N VAL A 681 -23.37 -16.01 32.81
CA VAL A 681 -22.22 -16.64 32.13
C VAL A 681 -22.04 -16.05 30.73
N VAL A 682 -20.81 -15.68 30.39
CA VAL A 682 -20.41 -15.27 29.03
C VAL A 682 -19.42 -16.28 28.49
N MET A 683 -19.74 -16.89 27.36
CA MET A 683 -18.91 -17.86 26.65
C MET A 683 -18.55 -17.33 25.25
N MET A 684 -17.30 -17.56 24.82
CA MET A 684 -16.87 -17.28 23.45
C MET A 684 -15.98 -18.42 22.92
N PRO A 685 -16.05 -18.73 21.61
CA PRO A 685 -15.12 -19.67 20.98
C PRO A 685 -13.70 -19.11 21.01
N SER A 686 -12.71 -19.97 21.22
CA SER A 686 -11.29 -19.61 21.28
C SER A 686 -10.44 -20.49 20.36
N PHE A 687 -11.06 -20.91 19.25
CA PHE A 687 -10.57 -21.96 18.38
C PHE A 687 -9.31 -21.54 17.65
N ASN A 688 -8.46 -22.52 17.38
CA ASN A 688 -7.32 -22.36 16.48
C ASN A 688 -7.51 -23.15 15.17
N HIS A 689 -8.57 -23.96 15.06
CA HIS A 689 -8.91 -24.74 13.87
C HIS A 689 -7.73 -25.55 13.30
N TYR A 690 -6.95 -26.18 14.18
CA TYR A 690 -5.76 -26.97 13.83
C TYR A 690 -4.56 -26.14 13.32
N GLY A 691 -4.60 -24.81 13.41
CA GLY A 691 -3.47 -23.94 13.07
C GLY A 691 -2.19 -24.23 13.86
N ILE A 692 -2.28 -24.99 14.95
CA ILE A 692 -1.12 -25.47 15.73
C ILE A 692 -0.23 -26.46 14.97
N VAL A 693 -0.73 -27.11 13.92
CA VAL A 693 0.01 -28.10 13.11
C VAL A 693 0.23 -27.65 11.66
N GLU A 694 -0.07 -26.41 11.33
CA GLU A 694 0.27 -25.84 10.00
C GLU A 694 1.79 -25.70 9.83
N PRO A 695 2.33 -25.74 8.59
CA PRO A 695 3.74 -25.53 8.35
C PRO A 695 4.26 -24.23 9.00
N GLY A 696 5.30 -24.32 9.82
CA GLY A 696 5.88 -23.20 10.56
C GLY A 696 5.18 -22.87 11.89
N ALA A 697 4.11 -23.58 12.26
CA ALA A 697 3.49 -23.47 13.58
C ALA A 697 4.37 -24.08 14.68
N ARG A 698 4.05 -23.75 15.94
CA ARG A 698 4.77 -24.27 17.12
C ARG A 698 4.61 -25.77 17.34
N GLY A 699 3.62 -26.40 16.68
CA GLY A 699 3.34 -27.81 16.81
C GLY A 699 2.45 -28.18 18.00
N TYR A 700 2.01 -27.24 18.85
CA TYR A 700 1.20 -27.53 20.04
C TYR A 700 0.21 -26.41 20.41
N TYR A 701 -0.85 -26.78 21.14
CA TYR A 701 -1.77 -25.83 21.76
C TYR A 701 -1.29 -25.44 23.17
N ASP A 702 -1.25 -24.14 23.46
CA ASP A 702 -1.00 -23.59 24.79
C ASP A 702 -2.15 -22.66 25.17
N PRO A 703 -2.93 -22.96 26.21
CA PRO A 703 -4.07 -22.14 26.61
C PRO A 703 -3.66 -20.71 27.03
N LYS A 704 -2.40 -20.49 27.42
CA LYS A 704 -1.87 -19.18 27.81
C LYS A 704 -1.37 -18.35 26.63
N THR A 705 -0.95 -18.97 25.52
CA THR A 705 -0.25 -18.25 24.45
C THR A 705 -0.75 -18.50 23.03
N THR A 706 -1.46 -19.59 22.75
CA THR A 706 -1.99 -19.84 21.40
C THR A 706 -3.14 -18.87 21.11
N PRO A 707 -3.03 -18.02 20.07
CA PRO A 707 -4.10 -17.08 19.72
C PRO A 707 -5.35 -17.82 19.21
N THR A 708 -6.50 -17.16 19.27
CA THR A 708 -7.72 -17.63 18.61
C THR A 708 -7.81 -17.07 17.20
N THR A 709 -8.41 -17.82 16.28
CA THR A 709 -8.69 -17.39 14.90
C THR A 709 -10.13 -16.89 14.72
N ASN A 710 -10.97 -16.92 15.76
CA ASN A 710 -12.39 -16.52 15.68
C ASN A 710 -12.64 -15.00 15.82
N GLY A 711 -11.61 -14.19 15.60
CA GLY A 711 -11.71 -12.74 15.54
C GLY A 711 -11.30 -12.01 16.82
N VAL A 712 -11.22 -10.68 16.69
CA VAL A 712 -10.63 -9.76 17.67
C VAL A 712 -11.41 -9.66 18.99
N VAL A 713 -12.73 -9.86 18.97
CA VAL A 713 -13.54 -9.84 20.21
C VAL A 713 -13.23 -11.06 21.09
N PRO A 714 -13.32 -12.32 20.61
CA PRO A 714 -12.85 -13.46 21.38
C PRO A 714 -11.38 -13.39 21.76
N ASP A 715 -10.50 -12.89 20.88
CA ASP A 715 -9.06 -12.74 21.18
C ASP A 715 -8.78 -11.76 22.31
N THR A 716 -9.62 -10.74 22.46
CA THR A 716 -9.58 -9.82 23.61
C THR A 716 -10.15 -10.48 24.85
N PHE A 717 -11.28 -11.17 24.71
CA PHE A 717 -12.02 -11.74 25.83
C PHE A 717 -11.21 -12.76 26.63
N TRP A 718 -10.51 -13.69 25.98
CA TRP A 718 -9.77 -14.74 26.68
C TRP A 718 -8.58 -14.23 27.51
N LYS A 719 -8.09 -13.03 27.19
CA LYS A 719 -7.00 -12.35 27.89
C LYS A 719 -7.48 -11.52 29.10
N MET A 720 -8.80 -11.43 29.32
CA MET A 720 -9.37 -10.68 30.43
C MET A 720 -9.25 -11.42 31.76
N LYS A 721 -9.21 -10.65 32.86
CA LYS A 721 -9.17 -11.21 34.22
C LYS A 721 -10.40 -12.09 34.49
N ASN A 722 -10.18 -13.21 35.18
CA ASN A 722 -11.19 -14.19 35.57
C ASN A 722 -11.91 -14.88 34.39
N VAL A 723 -11.31 -14.88 33.21
CA VAL A 723 -11.78 -15.69 32.07
C VAL A 723 -11.00 -17.00 32.06
N TYR A 724 -11.73 -18.11 32.01
CA TYR A 724 -11.16 -19.46 32.01
C TYR A 724 -11.21 -20.03 30.59
N ARG A 725 -10.13 -20.71 30.17
CA ARG A 725 -9.99 -21.30 28.83
C ARG A 725 -9.80 -22.81 28.94
N SER A 726 -10.51 -23.56 28.10
CA SER A 726 -10.50 -25.02 28.12
C SER A 726 -9.29 -25.65 27.41
N LEU A 727 -9.02 -26.93 27.65
CA LEU A 727 -7.86 -27.66 27.13
C LEU A 727 -8.10 -28.48 25.83
N ASP A 728 -9.23 -28.32 25.13
CA ASP A 728 -9.36 -28.94 23.79
C ASP A 728 -8.28 -28.35 22.86
N PRO A 729 -7.48 -29.18 22.16
CA PRO A 729 -6.33 -28.70 21.39
C PRO A 729 -6.71 -27.89 20.14
N SER A 730 -7.96 -27.94 19.69
CA SER A 730 -8.41 -27.41 18.40
C SER A 730 -9.54 -26.37 18.52
N HIS A 731 -10.52 -26.66 19.36
CA HIS A 731 -11.76 -25.91 19.54
C HIS A 731 -12.00 -25.54 21.01
N PRO A 732 -11.03 -24.93 21.71
CA PRO A 732 -11.22 -24.53 23.10
C PRO A 732 -12.26 -23.40 23.23
N PHE A 733 -12.98 -23.38 24.34
CA PHE A 733 -13.89 -22.31 24.73
C PHE A 733 -13.32 -21.47 25.85
N THR A 734 -13.82 -20.24 25.94
CA THR A 734 -13.51 -19.29 27.01
C THR A 734 -14.77 -18.89 27.73
N VAL A 735 -14.72 -18.80 29.06
CA VAL A 735 -15.89 -18.60 29.90
C VAL A 735 -15.58 -17.63 31.02
N TRP A 736 -16.52 -16.72 31.27
CA TRP A 736 -16.53 -15.79 32.40
C TRP A 736 -17.87 -15.83 33.13
N GLY A 737 -17.87 -15.50 34.43
CA GLY A 737 -19.07 -15.35 35.24
C GLY A 737 -19.25 -16.50 36.24
N HIS A 738 -20.50 -16.77 36.60
CA HIS A 738 -20.87 -17.75 37.62
C HIS A 738 -20.34 -19.15 37.27
N ALA A 739 -19.56 -19.75 38.18
CA ALA A 739 -18.98 -21.08 38.03
C ALA A 739 -18.20 -21.31 36.72
N ALA A 740 -17.61 -20.26 36.13
CA ALA A 740 -16.95 -20.32 34.82
C ALA A 740 -15.92 -21.46 34.66
N ALA A 741 -15.12 -21.73 35.70
CA ALA A 741 -14.14 -22.83 35.70
C ALA A 741 -14.78 -24.21 35.48
N ASN A 742 -16.01 -24.43 35.98
CA ASN A 742 -16.71 -25.71 35.85
C ASN A 742 -17.10 -26.02 34.40
N TYR A 743 -17.32 -25.00 33.57
CA TYR A 743 -17.65 -25.19 32.15
C TYR A 743 -16.46 -25.71 31.34
N VAL A 744 -15.23 -25.40 31.74
CA VAL A 744 -14.04 -25.68 30.92
C VAL A 744 -13.12 -26.76 31.48
N LYS A 745 -13.19 -27.06 32.78
CA LYS A 745 -12.25 -27.95 33.48
C LYS A 745 -12.11 -29.34 32.84
N ASN A 746 -13.21 -29.91 32.36
CA ASN A 746 -13.25 -31.28 31.85
C ASN A 746 -13.27 -31.37 30.32
N HIS A 747 -13.09 -30.28 29.58
CA HIS A 747 -13.27 -30.28 28.12
C HIS A 747 -12.36 -31.31 27.40
N HIS A 748 -11.13 -31.48 27.90
CA HIS A 748 -10.18 -32.47 27.37
C HIS A 748 -10.53 -33.93 27.75
N LYS A 749 -11.49 -34.15 28.66
CA LYS A 749 -11.97 -35.46 29.13
C LYS A 749 -13.30 -35.87 28.49
N VAL A 750 -13.87 -35.05 27.61
CA VAL A 750 -15.17 -35.29 26.96
C VAL A 750 -15.04 -35.10 25.44
N PRO A 751 -16.06 -35.42 24.63
CA PRO A 751 -16.01 -35.10 23.20
C PRO A 751 -16.10 -33.58 22.99
N THR A 752 -15.36 -33.07 22.00
CA THR A 752 -15.16 -31.63 21.71
C THR A 752 -16.44 -30.79 21.68
N MET A 753 -17.49 -31.31 21.06
CA MET A 753 -18.82 -30.69 21.08
C MET A 753 -19.88 -31.68 21.62
N GLY A 754 -19.50 -32.67 22.43
CA GLY A 754 -20.42 -33.71 22.88
C GLY A 754 -21.08 -33.42 24.23
N GLU A 755 -21.64 -34.48 24.81
CA GLU A 755 -22.13 -34.43 26.18
C GLU A 755 -21.00 -34.06 27.16
N GLY A 756 -21.27 -33.11 28.06
CA GLY A 756 -20.27 -32.59 29.00
C GLY A 756 -19.29 -31.56 28.43
N SER A 757 -19.32 -31.29 27.11
CA SER A 757 -18.56 -30.18 26.52
C SER A 757 -19.02 -28.83 27.07
N PRO A 758 -18.17 -27.77 27.05
CA PRO A 758 -18.52 -26.46 27.58
C PRO A 758 -19.86 -25.94 27.03
N LEU A 759 -20.09 -26.11 25.73
CA LEU A 759 -21.30 -25.61 25.07
C LEU A 759 -22.54 -26.46 25.39
N ASN A 760 -22.38 -27.78 25.61
CA ASN A 760 -23.45 -28.62 26.13
C ASN A 760 -23.81 -28.27 27.59
N LEU A 761 -22.82 -27.96 28.43
CA LEU A 761 -23.07 -27.48 29.79
C LEU A 761 -23.79 -26.13 29.79
N LEU A 762 -23.44 -25.23 28.86
CA LEU A 762 -24.13 -23.94 28.68
C LEU A 762 -25.60 -24.14 28.29
N GLU A 763 -25.85 -25.08 27.38
CA GLU A 763 -27.20 -25.48 27.00
C GLU A 763 -28.00 -25.99 28.20
N LYS A 764 -27.47 -26.99 28.94
CA LYS A 764 -28.12 -27.57 30.13
C LYS A 764 -28.42 -26.52 31.20
N ALA A 765 -27.66 -25.42 31.24
CA ALA A 765 -27.88 -24.28 32.12
C ALA A 765 -28.92 -23.25 31.60
N GLY A 766 -29.62 -23.53 30.50
CA GLY A 766 -30.62 -22.64 29.88
C GLY A 766 -30.01 -21.56 28.98
N GLY A 767 -28.89 -21.87 28.32
CA GLY A 767 -28.12 -20.91 27.53
C GLY A 767 -28.82 -20.31 26.31
N LYS A 768 -28.34 -19.13 25.88
CA LYS A 768 -28.75 -18.41 24.68
C LYS A 768 -27.57 -18.21 23.73
N VAL A 769 -27.85 -18.17 22.43
CA VAL A 769 -26.88 -17.81 21.39
C VAL A 769 -27.10 -16.36 20.98
N ILE A 770 -26.01 -15.60 20.84
CA ILE A 770 -25.98 -14.25 20.29
C ILE A 770 -25.12 -14.28 19.01
N LEU A 771 -25.71 -13.89 17.88
CA LEU A 771 -25.01 -13.76 16.59
C LEU A 771 -25.05 -12.31 16.13
N ILE A 772 -23.90 -11.64 15.99
CA ILE A 772 -23.80 -10.27 15.48
C ILE A 772 -23.20 -10.29 14.07
N ASP A 773 -24.04 -10.10 13.07
CA ASP A 773 -23.72 -10.06 11.62
C ASP A 773 -22.90 -11.26 11.13
N CYS A 774 -23.10 -12.41 11.77
CA CYS A 774 -22.45 -13.68 11.46
C CYS A 774 -23.45 -14.85 11.64
N PRO A 775 -24.59 -14.84 10.92
CA PRO A 775 -25.69 -15.79 11.16
C PRO A 775 -25.30 -17.26 10.91
N THR A 776 -24.21 -17.50 10.21
CA THR A 776 -23.68 -18.83 9.87
C THR A 776 -22.69 -19.37 10.92
N ALA A 777 -22.20 -18.53 11.84
CA ALA A 777 -21.11 -18.87 12.76
C ALA A 777 -21.56 -19.58 14.05
N ASN A 778 -22.82 -20.02 14.15
CA ASN A 778 -23.36 -20.63 15.37
C ASN A 778 -22.79 -22.03 15.60
N THR A 779 -21.81 -22.19 16.49
CA THR A 779 -21.16 -23.49 16.71
C THR A 779 -22.01 -24.48 17.51
N PHE A 780 -23.14 -24.04 18.09
CA PHE A 780 -24.00 -24.90 18.91
C PHE A 780 -24.62 -26.07 18.14
N HIS A 781 -24.81 -25.94 16.81
CA HIS A 781 -25.36 -27.05 16.03
C HIS A 781 -24.50 -28.33 16.14
N HIS A 782 -23.19 -28.18 16.35
CA HIS A 782 -22.28 -29.31 16.55
C HIS A 782 -22.54 -30.07 17.85
N VAL A 783 -23.09 -29.38 18.87
CA VAL A 783 -23.55 -30.04 20.08
C VAL A 783 -24.72 -30.96 19.80
N VAL A 784 -25.66 -30.49 18.98
CA VAL A 784 -26.81 -31.29 18.56
C VAL A 784 -26.36 -32.49 17.72
N GLU A 785 -25.44 -32.28 16.77
CA GLU A 785 -24.85 -33.34 15.96
C GLU A 785 -24.18 -34.44 16.81
N MET A 786 -23.27 -34.05 17.70
CA MET A 786 -22.49 -35.01 18.49
C MET A 786 -23.34 -35.75 19.52
N THR A 787 -24.31 -35.07 20.15
CA THR A 787 -25.24 -35.72 21.09
C THR A 787 -26.29 -36.61 20.40
N ASN A 788 -26.50 -36.45 19.09
CA ASN A 788 -27.30 -37.35 18.27
C ASN A 788 -26.44 -38.39 17.52
N HIS A 789 -25.15 -38.48 17.84
CA HIS A 789 -24.21 -39.48 17.30
C HIS A 789 -24.17 -39.54 15.77
N VAL A 790 -24.15 -38.37 15.11
CA VAL A 790 -24.03 -38.35 13.64
C VAL A 790 -22.76 -39.06 13.17
N ALA A 791 -22.86 -39.81 12.08
CA ALA A 791 -21.75 -40.62 11.58
C ALA A 791 -20.62 -39.81 10.91
N CYS A 792 -20.82 -38.52 10.65
CA CYS A 792 -19.88 -37.67 9.93
C CYS A 792 -18.82 -37.00 10.82
N LEU A 793 -18.98 -37.01 12.14
CA LEU A 793 -18.03 -36.45 13.10
C LEU A 793 -17.48 -37.56 14.00
N GLY A 794 -16.18 -37.53 14.24
CA GLY A 794 -15.50 -38.51 15.10
C GLY A 794 -15.52 -38.08 16.56
N GLU A 795 -15.85 -38.98 17.48
CA GLU A 795 -15.79 -38.70 18.92
C GLU A 795 -14.38 -38.98 19.44
N ARG A 796 -13.60 -37.92 19.71
CA ARG A 796 -12.24 -38.04 20.29
C ARG A 796 -11.30 -38.90 19.43
N THR A 797 -11.38 -38.76 18.11
CA THR A 797 -10.64 -39.56 17.12
C THR A 797 -9.44 -38.85 16.49
N GLU A 798 -9.04 -37.68 17.00
CA GLU A 798 -7.79 -37.02 16.62
C GLU A 798 -6.99 -36.65 17.89
N GLU A 799 -5.66 -36.75 17.86
CA GLU A 799 -4.78 -36.48 19.00
C GLU A 799 -3.73 -35.41 18.68
N TYR A 800 -3.63 -34.40 19.54
CA TYR A 800 -2.69 -33.30 19.37
C TYR A 800 -1.98 -32.95 20.68
N PRO A 801 -0.73 -32.45 20.61
CA PRO A 801 0.01 -32.04 21.79
C PRO A 801 -0.52 -30.72 22.38
N VAL A 802 -0.57 -30.68 23.70
CA VAL A 802 -0.98 -29.55 24.53
C VAL A 802 0.10 -29.25 25.56
N LYS A 803 0.46 -27.98 25.71
CA LYS A 803 1.31 -27.50 26.80
C LYS A 803 0.44 -27.05 27.95
N LEU A 804 0.50 -27.76 29.07
CA LEU A 804 -0.26 -27.40 30.27
C LEU A 804 0.24 -26.08 30.87
N PRO A 805 -0.58 -25.38 31.68
CA PRO A 805 -0.16 -24.21 32.44
C PRO A 805 1.12 -24.38 33.27
N SER A 806 1.43 -25.61 33.71
CA SER A 806 2.64 -25.98 34.43
C SER A 806 3.89 -26.06 33.56
N GLY A 807 3.74 -26.03 32.23
CA GLY A 807 4.81 -26.21 31.26
C GLY A 807 4.96 -27.64 30.74
N LYS A 808 4.30 -28.63 31.39
CA LYS A 808 4.31 -30.04 30.97
C LYS A 808 3.65 -30.21 29.59
N MET A 809 4.32 -30.93 28.69
CA MET A 809 3.75 -31.36 27.42
C MET A 809 2.94 -32.63 27.61
N VAL A 810 1.71 -32.63 27.10
CA VAL A 810 0.80 -33.78 27.14
C VAL A 810 0.11 -33.92 25.78
N LYS A 811 -0.64 -35.01 25.59
CA LYS A 811 -1.50 -35.18 24.40
C LYS A 811 -2.96 -35.14 24.81
N CYS A 812 -3.78 -34.41 24.06
CA CYS A 812 -5.23 -34.36 24.27
C CYS A 812 -5.95 -34.85 23.01
N ARG A 813 -7.12 -35.46 23.20
CA ARG A 813 -8.01 -35.82 22.09
C ARG A 813 -8.92 -34.65 21.71
N THR A 814 -9.29 -34.62 20.46
CA THR A 814 -10.38 -33.81 19.89
C THR A 814 -11.16 -34.65 18.87
N TRP A 815 -12.24 -34.11 18.33
CA TRP A 815 -13.05 -34.77 17.32
C TRP A 815 -12.34 -34.98 15.98
N GLY A 816 -12.82 -35.96 15.22
CA GLY A 816 -12.50 -36.08 13.79
C GLY A 816 -13.44 -35.19 13.00
N TRP A 817 -12.89 -34.17 12.32
CA TRP A 817 -13.73 -33.31 11.48
C TRP A 817 -14.24 -34.06 10.24
N ARG A 818 -15.43 -33.74 9.76
CA ARG A 818 -16.02 -34.39 8.58
C ARG A 818 -15.19 -34.15 7.31
N GLU A 819 -15.16 -35.13 6.41
CA GLU A 819 -14.39 -35.07 5.15
C GLU A 819 -15.02 -34.16 4.07
N LYS A 820 -16.32 -33.84 4.18
CA LYS A 820 -17.09 -32.99 3.26
C LYS A 820 -18.10 -32.13 4.02
N ALA A 821 -18.38 -30.94 3.51
CA ALA A 821 -19.36 -30.01 4.10
C ALA A 821 -20.77 -30.62 4.19
N CYS A 822 -21.45 -30.36 5.30
CA CYS A 822 -22.82 -30.76 5.56
C CYS A 822 -23.82 -29.88 4.80
N PRO A 823 -24.70 -30.44 3.96
CA PRO A 823 -25.67 -29.64 3.20
C PRO A 823 -26.75 -28.98 4.07
N PHE A 824 -26.94 -29.41 5.32
CA PHE A 824 -27.93 -28.85 6.24
C PHE A 824 -27.39 -27.73 7.13
N ILE A 825 -26.11 -27.82 7.49
CA ILE A 825 -25.52 -27.10 8.61
C ILE A 825 -24.34 -26.22 8.17
N ASP A 826 -23.49 -26.72 7.27
CA ASP A 826 -22.29 -26.02 6.82
C ASP A 826 -22.65 -25.12 5.63
N GLY A 827 -22.62 -23.80 5.81
CA GLY A 827 -22.97 -22.82 4.77
C GLY A 827 -24.09 -21.88 5.21
N GLN A 828 -25.26 -21.95 4.54
CA GLN A 828 -26.48 -21.24 4.96
C GLN A 828 -27.34 -22.13 5.86
N PRO A 829 -27.30 -21.95 7.19
CA PRO A 829 -28.00 -22.85 8.11
C PRO A 829 -29.52 -22.70 7.96
N ILE A 830 -30.15 -23.70 7.35
CA ILE A 830 -31.61 -23.72 7.12
C ILE A 830 -32.40 -23.61 8.43
N TYR A 831 -31.82 -24.05 9.56
CA TYR A 831 -32.45 -23.98 10.87
C TYR A 831 -32.68 -22.54 11.34
N ILE A 832 -31.83 -21.57 10.99
CA ILE A 832 -32.05 -20.15 11.33
C ILE A 832 -33.30 -19.63 10.62
N ALA A 833 -33.46 -19.94 9.33
CA ALA A 833 -34.65 -19.56 8.58
C ALA A 833 -35.93 -20.21 9.15
N ARG A 834 -35.84 -21.47 9.57
CA ARG A 834 -36.95 -22.18 10.22
C ARG A 834 -37.30 -21.57 11.59
N MET A 835 -36.31 -21.28 12.43
CA MET A 835 -36.51 -20.61 13.72
C MET A 835 -37.17 -19.24 13.55
N ARG A 836 -36.79 -18.47 12.52
CA ARG A 836 -37.43 -17.19 12.19
C ARG A 836 -38.91 -17.37 11.87
N LYS A 837 -39.25 -18.32 11.00
CA LYS A 837 -40.66 -18.63 10.65
C LYS A 837 -41.50 -19.06 11.86
N LEU A 838 -40.88 -19.73 12.83
CA LEU A 838 -41.53 -20.19 14.06
C LEU A 838 -41.55 -19.13 15.19
N GLY A 839 -41.01 -17.94 14.97
CA GLY A 839 -40.93 -16.90 16.01
C GLY A 839 -39.99 -17.24 17.18
N LEU A 840 -39.05 -18.17 16.98
CA LEU A 840 -38.15 -18.69 18.04
C LEU A 840 -36.86 -17.88 18.21
N LEU A 841 -36.72 -16.79 17.47
CA LEU A 841 -35.57 -15.89 17.56
C LEU A 841 -36.00 -14.43 17.64
N ARG A 842 -35.15 -13.60 18.24
CA ARG A 842 -35.29 -12.13 18.28
C ARG A 842 -34.24 -11.52 17.38
N GLU A 843 -34.66 -10.55 16.58
CA GLU A 843 -33.81 -9.83 15.63
C GLU A 843 -33.86 -8.32 15.84
N GLY A 844 -32.74 -7.67 15.61
CA GLY A 844 -32.61 -6.24 15.76
C GLY A 844 -31.24 -5.75 15.33
N ARG A 845 -30.87 -4.53 15.75
CA ARG A 845 -29.57 -3.94 15.43
C ARG A 845 -28.80 -3.53 16.66
N ILE A 846 -27.48 -3.68 16.59
CA ILE A 846 -26.52 -3.12 17.53
C ILE A 846 -25.53 -2.28 16.73
N GLY A 847 -25.60 -0.96 16.87
CA GLY A 847 -24.91 -0.06 15.95
C GLY A 847 -25.42 -0.27 14.52
N GLN A 848 -24.51 -0.60 13.60
CA GLN A 848 -24.87 -0.89 12.21
C GLN A 848 -25.10 -2.40 11.94
N ALA A 849 -24.72 -3.27 12.88
CA ALA A 849 -24.77 -4.72 12.71
C ALA A 849 -26.18 -5.27 12.97
N ARG A 850 -26.59 -6.28 12.18
CA ARG A 850 -27.75 -7.11 12.52
C ARG A 850 -27.37 -8.05 13.67
N ALA A 851 -28.27 -8.22 14.62
CA ALA A 851 -28.06 -9.12 15.75
C ALA A 851 -29.25 -10.06 15.91
N ILE A 852 -28.95 -11.33 16.15
CA ILE A 852 -29.92 -12.41 16.36
C ILE A 852 -29.68 -13.02 17.75
N VAL A 853 -30.74 -13.20 18.53
CA VAL A 853 -30.69 -13.88 19.82
C VAL A 853 -31.75 -14.98 19.88
N PHE A 854 -31.38 -16.17 20.32
CA PHE A 854 -32.31 -17.28 20.52
C PHE A 854 -31.85 -18.22 21.64
N LYS A 855 -32.78 -19.02 22.18
CA LYS A 855 -32.47 -20.04 23.19
C LYS A 855 -31.85 -21.27 22.53
N MET A 856 -30.87 -21.87 23.21
CA MET A 856 -30.21 -23.09 22.71
C MET A 856 -31.18 -24.27 22.63
N SER A 857 -32.09 -24.42 23.60
CA SER A 857 -33.12 -25.47 23.60
C SER A 857 -34.05 -25.41 22.38
N ASP A 858 -34.46 -24.21 21.97
CA ASP A 858 -35.30 -24.03 20.78
C ASP A 858 -34.53 -24.38 19.50
N CYS A 859 -33.24 -24.01 19.45
CA CYS A 859 -32.35 -24.34 18.34
C CYS A 859 -32.13 -25.86 18.23
N ARG A 860 -31.90 -26.55 19.36
CA ARG A 860 -31.79 -28.01 19.41
C ARG A 860 -33.03 -28.66 18.81
N ARG A 861 -34.23 -28.32 19.31
CA ARG A 861 -35.49 -28.90 18.83
C ARG A 861 -35.60 -28.78 17.31
N VAL A 862 -35.34 -27.58 16.77
CA VAL A 862 -35.40 -27.36 15.32
C VAL A 862 -34.38 -28.20 14.57
N ILE A 863 -33.14 -28.31 15.05
CA ILE A 863 -32.10 -29.11 14.38
C ILE A 863 -32.40 -30.61 14.46
N GLU A 864 -32.85 -31.11 15.60
CA GLU A 864 -33.23 -32.52 15.76
C GLU A 864 -34.42 -32.90 14.87
N ASP A 865 -35.39 -32.00 14.71
CA ASP A 865 -36.49 -32.19 13.76
C ASP A 865 -35.99 -32.28 12.31
N LEU A 866 -34.95 -31.50 11.95
CA LEU A 866 -34.28 -31.62 10.65
C LEU A 866 -33.58 -32.98 10.48
N PHE A 867 -33.00 -33.53 11.55
CA PHE A 867 -32.32 -34.84 11.51
C PHE A 867 -33.29 -36.02 11.34
N LYS A 868 -34.54 -35.89 11.85
CA LYS A 868 -35.59 -36.92 11.72
C LYS A 868 -36.14 -37.07 10.30
N GLY A 869 -35.95 -36.05 9.46
CA GLY A 869 -36.01 -36.12 7.99
C GLY A 869 -37.41 -36.14 7.39
N HIS A 870 -37.85 -35.02 6.78
CA HIS A 870 -38.81 -34.94 5.65
C HIS A 870 -38.61 -33.57 4.94
N ILE A 871 -37.40 -33.28 4.45
CA ILE A 871 -37.18 -32.17 3.51
C ILE A 871 -37.00 -32.76 2.11
N ARG A 872 -37.90 -32.40 1.20
CA ARG A 872 -37.93 -32.90 -0.18
C ARG A 872 -36.57 -32.64 -0.86
N GLY A 873 -35.90 -33.72 -1.28
CA GLY A 873 -34.65 -33.66 -2.06
C GLY A 873 -33.33 -33.79 -1.28
N LEU A 874 -33.34 -33.98 0.05
CA LEU A 874 -32.11 -34.13 0.85
C LEU A 874 -32.18 -35.36 1.78
N ALA A 875 -31.18 -36.24 1.70
CA ALA A 875 -31.00 -37.39 2.58
C ALA A 875 -30.65 -36.92 4.01
N GLY A 876 -31.52 -37.16 4.99
CA GLY A 876 -31.31 -36.77 6.40
C GLY A 876 -30.07 -37.43 7.06
N CYS A 877 -29.73 -37.05 8.30
CA CYS A 877 -28.51 -37.52 8.97
C CYS A 877 -28.39 -39.06 9.07
N ARG A 878 -29.51 -39.78 9.14
CA ARG A 878 -29.54 -41.26 9.21
C ARG A 878 -28.95 -41.94 7.96
N THR A 879 -29.08 -41.32 6.79
CA THR A 879 -28.58 -41.87 5.51
C THR A 879 -27.34 -41.12 5.02
N CYS A 880 -26.74 -40.28 5.88
CA CYS A 880 -25.55 -39.50 5.55
C CYS A 880 -24.36 -40.43 5.29
N LYS A 881 -23.75 -40.30 4.10
CA LYS A 881 -22.54 -41.05 3.71
C LYS A 881 -21.22 -40.37 4.11
N ILE A 882 -21.27 -39.11 4.55
CA ILE A 882 -20.07 -38.36 4.96
C ILE A 882 -19.50 -39.01 6.23
N ARG A 883 -18.18 -39.18 6.28
CA ARG A 883 -17.45 -39.73 7.44
C ARG A 883 -16.40 -38.74 7.97
N PRO A 884 -15.84 -38.98 9.17
CA PRO A 884 -14.71 -38.20 9.67
C PRO A 884 -13.52 -38.37 8.71
N ARG A 885 -12.80 -37.27 8.48
CA ARG A 885 -11.57 -37.28 7.70
C ARG A 885 -10.51 -38.19 8.33
N LYS A 886 -9.58 -38.65 7.51
CA LYS A 886 -8.35 -39.31 7.97
C LYS A 886 -7.17 -38.38 7.76
N VAL A 887 -6.46 -38.08 8.84
CA VAL A 887 -5.24 -37.24 8.90
C VAL A 887 -4.16 -37.98 9.70
N PRO A 888 -2.88 -37.56 9.66
CA PRO A 888 -1.83 -38.22 10.44
C PRO A 888 -2.10 -38.29 11.95
N ALA A 889 -2.89 -37.36 12.49
CA ALA A 889 -3.31 -37.32 13.89
C ALA A 889 -4.52 -38.22 14.21
N THR A 890 -5.11 -38.90 13.21
CA THR A 890 -6.29 -39.75 13.40
C THR A 890 -5.96 -41.00 14.22
N CYS A 891 -6.79 -41.30 15.20
CA CYS A 891 -6.65 -42.42 16.12
C CYS A 891 -8.00 -43.11 16.39
N ALA A 892 -7.97 -44.29 17.01
CA ALA A 892 -9.18 -44.90 17.55
C ALA A 892 -9.80 -44.00 18.63
N SER A 893 -11.14 -44.02 18.73
CA SER A 893 -11.85 -43.29 19.78
C SER A 893 -11.54 -43.92 21.14
N ASP A 894 -11.15 -43.07 22.09
CA ASP A 894 -11.02 -43.43 23.51
C ASP A 894 -12.30 -43.11 24.31
N TRP A 895 -13.41 -42.80 23.64
CA TRP A 895 -14.69 -42.50 24.28
C TRP A 895 -15.52 -43.77 24.48
N ASP A 896 -16.05 -43.98 25.69
CA ASP A 896 -17.10 -44.95 25.96
C ASP A 896 -18.45 -44.24 25.94
N ARG A 897 -19.23 -44.46 24.88
CA ARG A 897 -20.57 -43.89 24.73
C ARG A 897 -21.53 -44.33 25.82
N SER A 898 -21.43 -45.60 26.25
CA SER A 898 -22.37 -46.19 27.20
C SER A 898 -22.14 -45.65 28.61
N LYS A 899 -20.88 -45.54 29.01
CA LYS A 899 -20.47 -45.04 30.34
C LYS A 899 -20.28 -43.53 30.38
N LYS A 900 -20.28 -42.86 29.23
CA LYS A 900 -20.07 -41.41 29.07
C LYS A 900 -18.78 -40.93 29.72
N CYS A 901 -17.71 -41.71 29.54
CA CYS A 901 -16.40 -41.42 30.10
C CYS A 901 -15.29 -41.78 29.10
N VAL A 902 -14.08 -41.31 29.39
CA VAL A 902 -12.89 -41.76 28.68
C VAL A 902 -12.58 -43.19 29.12
N ARG A 903 -12.19 -44.05 28.18
CA ARG A 903 -11.83 -45.43 28.47
C ARG A 903 -10.57 -45.49 29.35
N PRO A 904 -10.46 -46.47 30.26
CA PRO A 904 -9.33 -46.59 31.17
C PRO A 904 -7.96 -46.75 30.48
N ASP A 905 -7.94 -47.25 29.24
CA ASP A 905 -6.75 -47.48 28.42
C ASP A 905 -6.33 -46.24 27.60
N THR A 906 -6.93 -45.07 27.85
CA THR A 906 -6.56 -43.85 27.13
C THR A 906 -5.11 -43.44 27.36
N THR A 907 -4.43 -43.11 26.28
CA THR A 907 -3.10 -42.47 26.31
C THR A 907 -3.19 -40.95 26.41
N ALA A 908 -4.40 -40.38 26.34
CA ALA A 908 -4.60 -38.95 26.40
C ALA A 908 -4.59 -38.46 27.85
N PHE A 909 -4.18 -37.21 28.03
CA PHE A 909 -4.22 -36.55 29.31
C PHE A 909 -5.66 -36.44 29.81
N VAL A 910 -5.88 -36.88 31.05
CA VAL A 910 -7.19 -36.90 31.71
C VAL A 910 -7.13 -36.47 33.17
N ASP A 911 -6.01 -35.93 33.65
CA ASP A 911 -5.84 -35.51 35.05
C ASP A 911 -6.36 -34.09 35.30
#